data_AF-A0A257M0W8-F1
#
_entry.id   AF-A0A257M0W8-F1
#
_cell.length_a   1.000
_cell.length_b   1.000
_cell.length_c   1.000
_cell.angle_alpha   90.00
_cell.angle_beta   90.00
_cell.angle_gamma   90.00
#
_symmetry.space_group_name_H-M   'P 1'
#
loop_
_entity.id
_entity.type
_entity.pdbx_description
1 polymer ?
#
loop_
_entity_poly.entity_id
_entity_poly.type
_entity_poly.pdbx_seq_one_letter_code
_entity_poly.pdbx_strand_id
1 'polypeptide(L)'
;MAFSATFDLFCDIPLQPVTQGTIVKNTPFYRNLQRPQKAPSPQRGFALIVTLVMMVLLMILALGLLNLSTISLRKSGVSTAAATARNNARMAMMLALGELQKHAGQDQRITATADIASGDATGLPIPDGKAPTNNTSVNNIAKGLSAVQPGSRYWTGVWRNSNTTLGTKIFTETPSPQFQQWLISGNEAGPFGAMQPSSSVCSVGSNGAVSNSETAVVLVGRRTAGDPSTNSISRYVAAPLVAITGSGKSSSKTVGRYGWWIGDEGVKARINSKRTNVDPASYASLTAQRRGWETVAGFESYPTPTSGAHESLPNVITLLEAGLLMPTVVGTSGGTSPLQSVFHSASADSRGLLIDSLNGGTRIDLSTVLSGTLPTTNPVPTITNYPLRGSNIVPQISGNNMVAPKWDALKEFFDRSKSLENGSLVVTAATSVNAAAIAPLITDLRILMGVKFVSTTSNAGPAHKANACGKIAIGIANPYTLPLKWNSDLEFEIRNLTPSGNSPSRIWNLANNSNFFNSVEPAVFNQAIFRIRAASLAAGEARAYTLGGYTLRAIGTGTQRIVVDLVPFGSSSPSDFSKCVELDAAGAWPYINDKGVLVPLPSLDVRESWQTTYIGLDMRLAGGSGSAQPLRRIEGFDLDNGYFGANTRRYNPADCDSRPSPVPLMCFSFQISQPGMDYLIVMPSGYELGQRSSSLRTFTDFNLQATRVSRPIASYNAPPYFMESNNGFAQLPDTPPGGDTGRAFTKNLERPMPWGRDWSGSQ
;
A
#
# COMPACT_ATOMS: atom_id res chain seq x y z
N MET A 1 23.38 28.69 24.71
CA MET A 1 24.47 29.56 25.23
C MET A 1 25.07 28.85 26.44
N ALA A 2 26.39 28.95 26.64
CA ALA A 2 27.22 28.26 27.64
C ALA A 2 27.63 26.79 27.32
N PHE A 3 28.87 26.68 26.82
CA PHE A 3 29.69 25.46 26.77
C PHE A 3 30.29 25.23 28.17
N SER A 4 30.22 24.01 28.70
CA SER A 4 31.20 23.51 29.67
C SER A 4 31.53 22.07 29.28
N ALA A 5 32.79 21.85 28.93
CA ALA A 5 33.36 20.54 28.64
C ALA A 5 34.26 20.17 29.81
N THR A 6 33.89 19.12 30.53
CA THR A 6 34.73 18.44 31.51
C THR A 6 35.30 17.20 30.84
N PHE A 7 36.63 17.13 30.76
CA PHE A 7 37.40 15.97 30.34
C PHE A 7 38.14 15.52 31.61
N ASP A 8 37.87 14.31 32.08
CA ASP A 8 38.69 13.64 33.09
C ASP A 8 38.79 12.17 32.74
N LEU A 9 40.01 11.64 32.69
CA LEU A 9 40.29 10.23 32.94
C LEU A 9 41.74 10.03 33.42
N PHE A 10 41.84 9.36 34.57
CA PHE A 10 42.97 8.65 35.19
C PHE A 10 44.12 9.45 35.86
N CYS A 11 44.17 9.43 37.21
CA CYS A 11 44.94 8.46 38.01
C CYS A 11 44.96 8.89 39.49
N ASP A 12 44.37 8.08 40.38
CA ASP A 12 44.46 8.22 41.85
C ASP A 12 45.52 7.26 42.42
N ILE A 13 46.56 7.80 43.04
CA ILE A 13 47.37 7.16 44.10
C ILE A 13 47.64 8.26 45.16
N PRO A 14 47.42 8.02 46.46
CA PRO A 14 47.34 9.08 47.46
C PRO A 14 48.69 9.48 48.04
N LEU A 15 48.89 10.78 48.29
CA LEU A 15 49.96 11.33 49.12
C LEU A 15 49.37 11.77 50.48
N GLN A 16 49.91 11.24 51.58
CA GLN A 16 49.68 11.74 52.94
C GLN A 16 50.65 12.90 53.28
N PRO A 17 50.27 13.80 54.21
CA PRO A 17 51.00 15.04 54.47
C PRO A 17 52.05 14.89 55.58
N VAL A 18 53.13 15.68 55.51
CA VAL A 18 54.04 15.89 56.65
C VAL A 18 54.14 17.40 56.93
N THR A 19 53.70 17.78 58.12
CA THR A 19 53.82 19.11 58.73
C THR A 19 54.87 19.14 59.84
N GLN A 20 55.36 20.35 60.10
CA GLN A 20 56.55 20.77 60.84
C GLN A 20 56.57 20.59 62.38
N GLY A 21 57.79 20.58 62.97
CA GLY A 21 58.19 21.14 64.29
C GLY A 21 57.69 20.42 65.57
N THR A 22 58.38 20.31 66.70
CA THR A 22 59.26 21.26 67.41
C THR A 22 59.97 20.59 68.61
N ILE A 23 61.24 20.95 68.82
CA ILE A 23 62.17 21.00 69.98
C ILE A 23 61.68 20.60 71.40
N VAL A 24 62.49 19.81 72.14
CA VAL A 24 62.72 19.93 73.61
C VAL A 24 64.20 19.67 74.00
N LYS A 25 64.64 20.39 75.04
CA LYS A 25 65.99 20.59 75.62
C LYS A 25 66.52 19.44 76.50
N ASN A 26 67.85 19.27 76.57
CA ASN A 26 68.74 19.54 77.73
C ASN A 26 70.00 18.62 77.78
N THR A 27 71.12 19.27 78.11
CA THR A 27 72.51 18.87 78.47
C THR A 27 72.61 17.86 79.65
N PRO A 28 73.79 17.33 80.12
CA PRO A 28 75.19 17.85 80.01
C PRO A 28 76.34 16.79 79.93
N PHE A 29 77.61 17.23 79.76
CA PHE A 29 78.74 16.92 80.68
C PHE A 29 80.09 17.55 80.23
N TYR A 30 80.90 17.91 81.24
CA TYR A 30 82.12 18.73 81.27
C TYR A 30 83.42 18.08 80.74
N ARG A 31 84.36 18.89 80.20
CA ARG A 31 85.73 19.05 80.79
C ARG A 31 86.54 20.22 80.19
N ASN A 32 87.23 20.93 81.08
CA ASN A 32 88.11 22.08 80.85
C ASN A 32 89.40 21.75 80.09
N LEU A 33 89.93 22.74 79.35
CA LEU A 33 91.34 23.18 79.40
C LEU A 33 91.49 24.51 78.62
N GLN A 34 91.96 25.56 79.30
CA GLN A 34 92.25 26.89 78.75
C GLN A 34 93.59 26.92 78.00
N ARG A 35 93.62 27.60 76.84
CA ARG A 35 94.77 28.40 76.30
C ARG A 35 94.32 29.21 75.05
N PRO A 36 95.09 30.21 74.59
CA PRO A 36 94.64 31.60 74.41
C PRO A 36 93.86 31.86 73.11
N GLN A 37 93.04 32.92 73.15
CA GLN A 37 92.24 33.42 72.03
C GLN A 37 93.10 33.75 70.80
N LYS A 38 92.75 33.10 69.67
CA LYS A 38 93.08 33.53 68.31
C LYS A 38 91.76 33.86 67.61
N ALA A 39 91.68 35.04 67.02
CA ALA A 39 90.50 35.51 66.28
C ALA A 39 90.11 34.51 65.16
N PRO A 40 88.81 34.22 64.95
CA PRO A 40 88.36 33.38 63.86
C PRO A 40 88.51 34.13 62.53
N SER A 41 89.11 33.47 61.55
CA SER A 41 89.04 33.87 60.14
C SER A 41 87.58 33.84 59.65
N PRO A 42 87.20 34.74 58.74
CA PRO A 42 85.82 34.82 58.26
C PRO A 42 85.45 33.57 57.45
N GLN A 43 84.30 32.96 57.77
CA GLN A 43 83.72 31.87 56.98
C GLN A 43 83.38 32.36 55.57
N ARG A 44 84.23 32.01 54.61
CA ARG A 44 83.95 32.14 53.17
C ARG A 44 83.02 30.98 52.75
N GLY A 45 81.71 31.14 52.96
CA GLY A 45 80.70 30.16 52.54
C GLY A 45 79.26 30.68 52.49
N PHE A 46 78.87 31.62 53.36
CA PHE A 46 77.50 32.15 53.44
C PHE A 46 77.08 32.96 52.20
N ALA A 47 77.98 33.79 51.66
CA ALA A 47 77.71 34.56 50.44
C ALA A 47 77.48 33.65 49.21
N LEU A 48 78.18 32.51 49.13
CA LEU A 48 78.03 31.54 48.05
C LEU A 48 76.67 30.81 48.14
N ILE A 49 76.23 30.46 49.35
CA ILE A 49 74.93 29.80 49.54
C ILE A 49 73.78 30.75 49.19
N VAL A 50 73.88 32.03 49.58
CA VAL A 50 72.86 33.05 49.24
C VAL A 50 72.80 33.30 47.73
N THR A 51 73.94 33.38 47.03
CA THR A 51 73.93 33.54 45.57
C THR A 51 73.44 32.30 44.85
N LEU A 52 73.73 31.10 45.34
CA LEU A 52 73.26 29.85 44.76
C LEU A 52 71.76 29.65 44.99
N VAL A 53 71.24 29.98 46.18
CA VAL A 53 69.79 29.97 46.45
C VAL A 53 69.06 31.08 45.67
N MET A 54 69.63 32.28 45.54
CA MET A 54 69.07 33.34 44.68
C MET A 54 69.06 32.93 43.20
N MET A 55 70.14 32.34 42.69
CA MET A 55 70.18 31.85 41.31
C MET A 55 69.18 30.73 41.08
N VAL A 56 69.07 29.77 42.00
CA VAL A 56 68.10 28.67 41.91
C VAL A 56 66.66 29.20 41.99
N LEU A 57 66.37 30.15 42.88
CA LEU A 57 65.06 30.80 42.97
C LEU A 57 64.70 31.53 41.67
N LEU A 58 65.63 32.33 41.13
CA LEU A 58 65.45 33.04 39.86
C LEU A 58 65.27 32.07 38.69
N MET A 59 66.00 30.95 38.69
CA MET A 59 65.91 29.92 37.65
C MET A 59 64.57 29.19 37.71
N ILE A 60 64.07 28.84 38.90
CA ILE A 60 62.74 28.24 39.08
C ILE A 60 61.65 29.21 38.62
N LEU A 61 61.77 30.50 38.97
CA LEU A 61 60.80 31.53 38.58
C LEU A 61 60.81 31.75 37.05
N ALA A 62 62.00 31.79 36.44
CA ALA A 62 62.15 31.87 34.98
C ALA A 62 61.58 30.65 34.25
N LEU A 63 61.83 29.43 34.74
CA LEU A 63 61.26 28.20 34.19
C LEU A 63 59.72 28.16 34.33
N GLY A 64 59.18 28.62 35.46
CA GLY A 64 57.74 28.73 35.67
C GLY A 64 57.08 29.68 34.67
N LEU A 65 57.66 30.86 34.44
CA LEU A 65 57.17 31.83 33.46
C LEU A 65 57.31 31.33 32.01
N LEU A 66 58.39 30.62 31.68
CA LEU A 66 58.59 30.03 30.34
C LEU A 66 57.55 28.94 30.04
N ASN A 67 57.22 28.11 31.02
CA ASN A 67 56.17 27.09 30.89
C ASN A 67 54.79 27.72 30.71
N LEU A 68 54.44 28.75 31.49
CA LEU A 68 53.18 29.47 31.32
C LEU A 68 53.09 30.17 29.95
N SER A 69 54.19 30.76 29.49
CA SER A 69 54.27 31.42 28.18
C SER A 69 54.11 30.41 27.02
N THR A 70 54.80 29.27 27.08
CA THR A 70 54.68 28.22 26.05
C THR A 70 53.29 27.58 26.03
N ILE A 71 52.65 27.34 27.18
CA ILE A 71 51.26 26.89 27.25
C ILE A 71 50.31 27.94 26.66
N SER A 72 50.51 29.22 26.99
CA SER A 72 49.69 30.32 26.48
C SER A 72 49.81 30.47 24.96
N LEU A 73 51.03 30.35 24.40
CA LEU A 73 51.28 30.36 22.96
C LEU A 73 50.64 29.16 22.26
N ARG A 74 50.74 27.95 22.82
CA ARG A 74 50.06 26.75 22.30
C ARG A 74 48.54 26.92 22.32
N LYS A 75 47.97 27.43 23.43
CA LYS A 75 46.53 27.70 23.56
C LYS A 75 46.07 28.76 22.55
N SER A 76 46.85 29.82 22.36
CA SER A 76 46.59 30.85 21.35
C SER A 76 46.60 30.26 19.93
N GLY A 77 47.61 29.45 19.58
CA GLY A 77 47.69 28.77 18.29
C GLY A 77 46.53 27.81 18.01
N VAL A 78 46.09 27.04 19.03
CA VAL A 78 44.89 26.19 18.91
C VAL A 78 43.63 27.03 18.73
N SER A 79 43.51 28.14 19.46
CA SER A 79 42.35 29.03 19.36
C SER A 79 42.23 29.70 18.00
N THR A 80 43.37 30.11 17.40
CA THR A 80 43.39 30.72 16.06
C THR A 80 43.09 29.69 14.99
N ALA A 81 43.67 28.48 15.08
CA ALA A 81 43.35 27.37 14.18
C ALA A 81 41.86 26.98 14.24
N ALA A 82 41.29 26.91 15.45
CA ALA A 82 39.86 26.65 15.63
C ALA A 82 38.97 27.77 15.07
N ALA A 83 39.37 29.03 15.22
CA ALA A 83 38.66 30.17 14.62
C ALA A 83 38.69 30.11 13.08
N THR A 84 39.85 29.83 12.48
CA THR A 84 39.99 29.65 11.04
C THR A 84 39.16 28.47 10.54
N ALA A 85 39.19 27.33 11.22
CA ALA A 85 38.37 26.16 10.86
C ALA A 85 36.87 26.47 10.92
N ARG A 86 36.40 27.21 11.93
CA ARG A 86 35.00 27.67 12.01
C ARG A 86 34.63 28.62 10.88
N ASN A 87 35.51 29.55 10.50
CA ASN A 87 35.28 30.46 9.38
C ASN A 87 35.23 29.70 8.05
N ASN A 88 36.14 28.75 7.82
CA ASN A 88 36.12 27.89 6.65
C ASN A 88 34.86 27.02 6.60
N ALA A 89 34.41 26.49 7.74
CA ALA A 89 33.17 25.72 7.82
C ALA A 89 31.92 26.58 7.53
N ARG A 90 31.89 27.83 7.99
CA ARG A 90 30.81 28.79 7.64
C ARG A 90 30.79 29.10 6.15
N MET A 91 31.95 29.33 5.55
CA MET A 91 32.08 29.48 4.10
C MET A 91 31.60 28.23 3.36
N ALA A 92 32.01 27.04 3.82
CA ALA A 92 31.58 25.76 3.26
C ALA A 92 30.05 25.60 3.30
N MET A 93 29.43 25.99 4.42
CA MET A 93 27.97 25.97 4.56
C MET A 93 27.28 26.92 3.58
N MET A 94 27.80 28.13 3.38
CA MET A 94 27.26 29.08 2.40
C MET A 94 27.39 28.54 0.97
N LEU A 95 28.52 27.93 0.64
CA LEU A 95 28.74 27.28 -0.66
C LEU A 95 27.80 26.09 -0.86
N ALA A 96 27.67 25.23 0.14
CA ALA A 96 26.76 24.10 0.12
C ALA A 96 25.31 24.55 -0.13
N LEU A 97 24.86 25.60 0.57
CA LEU A 97 23.52 26.15 0.37
C LEU A 97 23.34 26.72 -1.05
N GLY A 98 24.35 27.41 -1.57
CA GLY A 98 24.34 27.92 -2.95
C GLY A 98 24.26 26.80 -3.99
N GLU A 99 25.06 25.75 -3.83
CA GLU A 99 25.03 24.57 -4.71
C GLU A 99 23.71 23.80 -4.61
N LEU A 100 23.14 23.66 -3.40
CA LEU A 100 21.82 23.09 -3.21
C LEU A 100 20.74 23.87 -3.96
N GLN A 101 20.71 25.19 -3.80
CA GLN A 101 19.72 26.05 -4.47
C GLN A 101 19.89 26.02 -5.99
N LYS A 102 21.13 26.08 -6.48
CA LYS A 102 21.47 26.04 -7.90
C LYS A 102 21.04 24.72 -8.56
N HIS A 103 21.29 23.58 -7.90
CA HIS A 103 21.06 22.27 -8.50
C HIS A 103 19.71 21.66 -8.16
N ALA A 104 19.23 21.77 -6.93
CA ALA A 104 17.99 21.17 -6.42
C ALA A 104 16.84 22.18 -6.20
N GLY A 105 17.04 23.48 -6.44
CA GLY A 105 16.02 24.50 -6.13
C GLY A 105 14.82 24.55 -7.08
N GLN A 106 14.90 23.96 -8.28
CA GLN A 106 13.75 23.85 -9.19
C GLN A 106 12.87 22.65 -8.82
N ASP A 107 11.55 22.78 -8.88
CA ASP A 107 10.59 21.71 -8.55
C ASP A 107 10.71 20.46 -9.45
N GLN A 108 11.37 20.60 -10.61
CA GLN A 108 11.66 19.49 -11.54
C GLN A 108 12.90 18.68 -11.14
N ARG A 109 13.36 18.82 -9.89
CA ARG A 109 14.54 18.14 -9.37
C ARG A 109 14.12 17.02 -8.43
N ILE A 110 14.83 15.91 -8.54
CA ILE A 110 14.69 14.77 -7.64
C ILE A 110 16.06 14.50 -7.04
N THR A 111 16.09 14.33 -5.73
CA THR A 111 17.28 13.91 -5.00
C THR A 111 17.21 12.43 -4.68
N ALA A 112 18.38 11.83 -4.56
CA ALA A 112 18.53 10.47 -4.06
C ALA A 112 19.94 10.26 -3.52
N THR A 113 20.08 9.31 -2.60
CA THR A 113 21.38 8.90 -2.09
C THR A 113 22.12 8.03 -3.12
N ALA A 114 23.45 7.94 -3.02
CA ALA A 114 24.25 7.05 -3.85
C ALA A 114 23.91 5.55 -3.64
N ASP A 115 23.20 5.23 -2.55
CA ASP A 115 22.68 3.89 -2.25
C ASP A 115 21.30 3.58 -2.86
N ILE A 116 20.74 4.46 -3.71
CA ILE A 116 19.42 4.24 -4.32
C ILE A 116 19.39 3.03 -5.27
N ALA A 117 20.54 2.65 -5.83
CA ALA A 117 20.63 1.51 -6.71
C ALA A 117 20.89 0.23 -5.91
N SER A 118 20.42 -0.91 -6.42
CA SER A 118 20.61 -2.20 -5.76
C SER A 118 21.84 -2.90 -6.34
N GLY A 119 22.55 -3.63 -5.48
CA GLY A 119 23.63 -4.53 -5.90
C GLY A 119 23.12 -5.74 -6.69
N ASP A 120 21.83 -6.07 -6.58
CA ASP A 120 21.18 -7.23 -7.22
C ASP A 120 19.66 -7.01 -7.42
N ALA A 121 18.93 -8.03 -7.88
CA ALA A 121 17.47 -7.96 -8.07
C ALA A 121 16.65 -8.00 -6.76
N THR A 122 17.29 -8.21 -5.61
CA THR A 122 16.62 -8.40 -4.31
C THR A 122 16.45 -7.11 -3.51
N GLY A 123 17.00 -5.99 -4.01
CA GLY A 123 16.89 -4.68 -3.37
C GLY A 123 17.89 -4.46 -2.23
N LEU A 124 18.93 -5.31 -2.13
CA LEU A 124 19.98 -5.16 -1.12
C LEU A 124 20.90 -3.96 -1.44
N PRO A 125 21.46 -3.30 -0.40
CA PRO A 125 22.37 -2.18 -0.60
C PRO A 125 23.56 -2.57 -1.47
N ILE A 126 24.08 -1.61 -2.25
CA ILE A 126 25.21 -1.89 -3.17
C ILE A 126 26.42 -2.32 -2.34
N PRO A 127 27.08 -3.46 -2.64
CA PRO A 127 28.33 -3.81 -2.00
C PRO A 127 29.41 -2.77 -2.32
N ASP A 128 30.26 -2.48 -1.34
CA ASP A 128 31.31 -1.47 -1.49
C ASP A 128 32.25 -1.84 -2.67
N GLY A 129 32.55 -0.84 -3.50
CA GLY A 129 33.38 -0.96 -4.71
C GLY A 129 32.71 -1.64 -5.89
N LYS A 130 31.43 -2.07 -5.79
CA LYS A 130 30.69 -2.69 -6.89
C LYS A 130 29.80 -1.70 -7.62
N ALA A 131 29.59 -1.95 -8.91
CA ALA A 131 28.67 -1.19 -9.74
C ALA A 131 27.22 -1.66 -9.52
N PRO A 132 26.24 -0.76 -9.60
CA PRO A 132 24.83 -1.15 -9.55
C PRO A 132 24.41 -1.91 -10.79
N THR A 133 23.56 -2.92 -10.62
CA THR A 133 23.04 -3.75 -11.72
C THR A 133 22.01 -3.01 -12.59
N ASN A 134 21.39 -1.96 -12.05
CA ASN A 134 20.36 -1.16 -12.69
C ASN A 134 20.82 0.28 -13.02
N ASN A 135 22.09 0.44 -13.44
CA ASN A 135 22.68 1.77 -13.71
C ASN A 135 22.11 2.48 -14.94
N THR A 136 21.35 1.80 -15.79
CA THR A 136 20.64 2.40 -16.91
C THR A 136 19.16 2.56 -16.57
N SER A 137 18.56 3.64 -17.05
CA SER A 137 17.10 3.80 -17.09
C SER A 137 16.50 2.90 -18.17
N VAL A 138 15.16 2.76 -18.16
CA VAL A 138 14.40 2.02 -19.19
C VAL A 138 14.73 2.48 -20.62
N ASN A 139 15.15 3.74 -20.77
CA ASN A 139 15.49 4.34 -22.07
C ASN A 139 17.01 4.32 -22.37
N ASN A 140 17.78 3.43 -21.74
CA ASN A 140 19.23 3.27 -21.89
C ASN A 140 20.09 4.48 -21.47
N ILE A 141 19.54 5.41 -20.68
CA ILE A 141 20.31 6.56 -20.16
C ILE A 141 20.99 6.16 -18.85
N ALA A 142 22.30 6.40 -18.75
CA ALA A 142 23.07 6.16 -17.54
C ALA A 142 22.62 7.08 -16.39
N LYS A 143 22.40 6.50 -15.21
CA LYS A 143 21.94 7.21 -14.01
C LYS A 143 23.06 7.98 -13.30
N GLY A 144 24.31 7.82 -13.72
CA GLY A 144 25.46 8.52 -13.15
C GLY A 144 26.04 7.86 -11.90
N LEU A 145 25.75 6.58 -11.63
CA LEU A 145 26.24 5.85 -10.47
C LEU A 145 27.14 4.69 -10.89
N SER A 146 28.46 4.84 -10.73
CA SER A 146 29.44 3.83 -11.17
C SER A 146 29.75 2.77 -10.12
N ALA A 147 29.96 3.17 -8.86
CA ALA A 147 30.17 2.33 -7.68
C ALA A 147 30.06 3.21 -6.43
N VAL A 148 29.94 2.60 -5.25
CA VAL A 148 29.99 3.30 -3.96
C VAL A 148 31.20 2.87 -3.14
N GLN A 149 31.83 3.81 -2.45
CA GLN A 149 32.88 3.55 -1.44
C GLN A 149 32.32 3.70 -0.02
N PRO A 150 32.90 3.03 0.99
CA PRO A 150 32.60 3.33 2.38
C PRO A 150 32.87 4.83 2.64
N GLY A 151 31.89 5.60 3.13
CA GLY A 151 31.99 7.06 3.24
C GLY A 151 31.27 7.87 2.16
N SER A 152 30.87 7.24 1.05
CA SER A 152 30.16 7.91 -0.07
C SER A 152 28.72 7.45 -0.29
N ARG A 153 28.30 6.37 0.40
CA ARG A 153 26.99 5.72 0.28
C ARG A 153 25.81 6.70 0.41
N TYR A 154 25.92 7.67 1.30
CA TYR A 154 24.87 8.65 1.57
C TYR A 154 25.08 10.00 0.87
N TRP A 155 25.97 10.08 -0.13
CA TRP A 155 26.07 11.28 -0.95
C TRP A 155 24.77 11.51 -1.71
N THR A 156 24.28 12.76 -1.69
CA THR A 156 23.03 13.12 -2.36
C THR A 156 23.31 13.55 -3.79
N GLY A 157 22.74 12.83 -4.73
CA GLY A 157 22.73 13.18 -6.14
C GLY A 157 21.47 13.98 -6.47
N VAL A 158 21.55 14.76 -7.55
CA VAL A 158 20.41 15.49 -8.10
C VAL A 158 20.18 15.06 -9.53
N TRP A 159 18.94 14.76 -9.88
CA TRP A 159 18.50 14.44 -11.24
C TRP A 159 17.39 15.41 -11.66
N ARG A 160 17.25 15.57 -12.97
CA ARG A 160 16.10 16.25 -13.59
C ARG A 160 15.51 15.39 -14.70
N ASN A 161 14.32 15.73 -15.14
CA ASN A 161 13.78 15.19 -16.38
C ASN A 161 14.54 15.77 -17.59
N SER A 162 14.94 14.93 -18.54
CA SER A 162 15.61 15.35 -19.79
C SER A 162 14.63 15.77 -20.88
N ASN A 163 13.33 15.52 -20.71
CA ASN A 163 12.34 15.82 -21.73
C ASN A 163 12.09 17.33 -21.84
N THR A 164 12.09 17.84 -23.07
CA THR A 164 11.92 19.28 -23.37
C THR A 164 10.48 19.67 -23.69
N THR A 165 9.58 18.70 -23.90
CA THR A 165 8.16 18.94 -24.19
C THR A 165 7.30 18.27 -23.10
N LEU A 166 6.88 19.08 -22.14
CA LEU A 166 6.23 18.65 -20.91
C LEU A 166 4.73 18.99 -21.04
N GLY A 167 3.84 17.99 -21.05
CA GLY A 167 2.40 18.25 -21.18
C GLY A 167 1.56 17.04 -21.60
N THR A 168 1.73 16.55 -22.83
CA THR A 168 1.00 15.38 -23.35
C THR A 168 1.78 14.08 -23.22
N LYS A 169 3.11 14.20 -23.20
CA LYS A 169 4.05 13.08 -23.14
C LYS A 169 3.92 12.22 -21.89
N ILE A 170 3.36 12.78 -20.82
CA ILE A 170 3.12 12.11 -19.53
C ILE A 170 2.22 10.86 -19.70
N PHE A 171 1.40 10.85 -20.74
CA PHE A 171 0.47 9.78 -21.05
C PHE A 171 0.99 8.80 -22.11
N THR A 172 2.11 9.12 -22.78
CA THR A 172 2.59 8.36 -23.95
C THR A 172 3.99 7.80 -23.79
N GLU A 173 4.80 8.32 -22.86
CA GLU A 173 6.18 7.87 -22.64
C GLU A 173 6.60 7.96 -21.17
N THR A 174 7.56 7.10 -20.78
CA THR A 174 8.20 7.18 -19.47
C THR A 174 9.27 8.29 -19.49
N PRO A 175 9.27 9.22 -18.52
CA PRO A 175 10.25 10.30 -18.46
C PRO A 175 11.69 9.78 -18.36
N SER A 176 12.59 10.46 -19.06
CA SER A 176 14.02 10.13 -19.11
C SER A 176 14.80 10.92 -18.05
N PRO A 177 15.58 10.26 -17.16
CA PRO A 177 16.35 10.96 -16.13
C PRO A 177 17.64 11.54 -16.71
N GLN A 178 18.03 12.73 -16.25
CA GLN A 178 19.34 13.34 -16.50
C GLN A 178 20.01 13.67 -15.16
N PHE A 179 21.16 13.04 -14.90
CA PHE A 179 21.99 13.37 -13.75
C PHE A 179 22.51 14.81 -13.84
N GLN A 180 22.45 15.54 -12.73
CA GLN A 180 23.00 16.88 -12.59
C GLN A 180 24.33 16.80 -11.84
N GLN A 181 24.32 16.54 -10.54
CA GLN A 181 25.52 16.63 -9.72
C GLN A 181 25.36 15.89 -8.39
N TRP A 182 26.49 15.44 -7.82
CA TRP A 182 26.57 15.03 -6.41
C TRP A 182 26.83 16.27 -5.54
N LEU A 183 25.98 16.50 -4.53
CA LEU A 183 26.04 17.64 -3.61
C LEU A 183 27.13 17.42 -2.55
N ILE A 184 28.38 17.56 -2.99
CA ILE A 184 29.59 17.36 -2.20
C ILE A 184 30.64 18.42 -2.57
N SER A 185 31.50 18.78 -1.61
CA SER A 185 32.66 19.64 -1.87
C SER A 185 33.59 19.06 -2.94
N GLY A 186 34.15 19.93 -3.78
CA GLY A 186 34.99 19.59 -4.92
C GLY A 186 34.25 19.54 -6.26
N ASN A 187 32.91 19.63 -6.26
CA ASN A 187 32.09 19.66 -7.47
C ASN A 187 31.59 21.07 -7.84
N GLU A 188 32.03 22.14 -7.17
CA GLU A 188 31.48 23.50 -7.32
C GLU A 188 31.86 24.18 -8.66
N ALA A 189 33.02 23.83 -9.23
CA ALA A 189 33.64 24.58 -10.33
C ALA A 189 33.87 23.76 -11.62
N GLY A 190 33.44 22.50 -11.67
CA GLY A 190 33.72 21.58 -12.78
C GLY A 190 32.50 21.24 -13.65
N PRO A 191 32.70 20.80 -14.91
CA PRO A 191 31.64 20.09 -15.63
C PRO A 191 31.22 18.86 -14.82
N PHE A 192 29.92 18.60 -14.78
CA PHE A 192 29.24 17.57 -14.01
C PHE A 192 30.14 16.39 -13.53
N GLY A 193 30.47 16.33 -12.24
CA GLY A 193 30.95 15.11 -11.60
C GLY A 193 32.46 14.84 -11.56
N ALA A 194 33.29 15.81 -11.20
CA ALA A 194 34.72 15.58 -10.92
C ALA A 194 34.93 14.60 -9.74
N MET A 195 34.08 14.67 -8.71
CA MET A 195 34.03 13.71 -7.60
C MET A 195 32.78 12.82 -7.72
N GLN A 196 33.02 11.52 -7.84
CA GLN A 196 31.99 10.47 -7.91
C GLN A 196 31.99 9.62 -6.63
N PRO A 197 30.88 8.97 -6.26
CA PRO A 197 30.84 8.03 -5.13
C PRO A 197 31.86 6.88 -5.25
N SER A 198 32.31 6.56 -6.46
CA SER A 198 33.38 5.59 -6.68
C SER A 198 34.77 6.09 -6.30
N SER A 199 34.95 7.38 -6.00
CA SER A 199 36.24 8.01 -5.70
C SER A 199 36.85 7.47 -4.41
N SER A 200 38.05 6.90 -4.51
CA SER A 200 38.78 6.34 -3.37
C SER A 200 39.28 7.41 -2.39
N VAL A 201 39.31 8.69 -2.80
CA VAL A 201 39.73 9.82 -1.95
C VAL A 201 38.88 9.93 -0.69
N CYS A 202 37.59 9.58 -0.78
CA CYS A 202 36.64 9.63 0.33
C CYS A 202 36.35 8.25 0.94
N SER A 203 37.14 7.24 0.61
CA SER A 203 36.97 5.90 1.18
C SER A 203 37.40 5.89 2.65
N VAL A 204 36.54 5.34 3.52
CA VAL A 204 36.74 5.22 4.96
C VAL A 204 37.19 3.79 5.29
N GLY A 205 38.33 3.67 5.96
CA GLY A 205 38.88 2.39 6.39
C GLY A 205 38.18 1.78 7.61
N SER A 206 38.60 0.57 8.00
CA SER A 206 38.10 -0.16 9.18
C SER A 206 38.28 0.58 10.51
N ASN A 207 39.23 1.51 10.58
CA ASN A 207 39.47 2.38 11.72
C ASN A 207 38.53 3.61 11.77
N GLY A 208 37.64 3.77 10.78
CA GLY A 208 36.74 4.91 10.68
C GLY A 208 37.41 6.21 10.21
N ALA A 209 38.62 6.14 9.65
CA ALA A 209 39.35 7.28 9.11
C ALA A 209 39.50 7.18 7.58
N VAL A 210 39.67 8.33 6.93
CA VAL A 210 40.05 8.40 5.51
C VAL A 210 41.53 8.08 5.32
N SER A 211 41.90 7.62 4.12
CA SER A 211 43.28 7.26 3.78
C SER A 211 44.28 8.43 3.83
N ASN A 212 43.83 9.64 3.46
CA ASN A 212 44.63 10.86 3.50
C ASN A 212 43.81 12.03 4.05
N SER A 213 44.19 12.52 5.22
CA SER A 213 43.53 13.63 5.93
C SER A 213 43.76 15.00 5.31
N GLU A 214 44.66 15.13 4.33
CA GLU A 214 44.85 16.39 3.59
C GLU A 214 43.86 16.52 2.42
N THR A 215 43.31 15.42 1.93
CA THR A 215 42.45 15.38 0.73
C THR A 215 40.98 15.14 1.04
N ALA A 216 40.65 14.55 2.19
CA ALA A 216 39.28 14.30 2.61
C ALA A 216 39.11 14.40 4.14
N VAL A 217 37.87 14.51 4.59
CA VAL A 217 37.50 14.56 6.00
C VAL A 217 36.22 13.75 6.25
N VAL A 218 36.16 13.06 7.40
CA VAL A 218 34.94 12.38 7.86
C VAL A 218 34.03 13.40 8.54
N LEU A 219 32.84 13.64 7.97
CA LEU A 219 31.85 14.58 8.49
C LEU A 219 30.83 13.88 9.41
N VAL A 220 30.41 12.67 9.03
CA VAL A 220 29.58 11.79 9.86
C VAL A 220 30.41 10.57 10.21
N GLY A 221 30.66 10.36 11.50
CA GLY A 221 31.53 9.28 11.96
C GLY A 221 31.14 8.75 13.33
N ARG A 222 32.14 8.25 14.07
CA ARG A 222 31.98 7.49 15.33
C ARG A 222 30.90 7.99 16.28
N ARG A 223 30.89 9.29 16.58
CA ARG A 223 29.98 9.86 17.58
C ARG A 223 28.53 10.00 17.07
N THR A 224 28.33 10.00 15.76
CA THR A 224 27.02 10.21 15.11
C THR A 224 26.43 8.91 14.55
N ALA A 225 27.27 8.02 14.02
CA ALA A 225 26.89 6.78 13.37
C ALA A 225 27.39 5.51 14.11
N GLY A 226 27.89 5.65 15.34
CA GLY A 226 28.36 4.54 16.17
C GLY A 226 29.82 4.14 15.92
N ASP A 227 30.36 3.34 16.83
CA ASP A 227 31.77 2.91 16.82
C ASP A 227 32.15 2.09 15.58
N PRO A 228 33.37 2.26 15.02
CA PRO A 228 33.74 1.68 13.73
C PRO A 228 33.69 0.15 13.76
N SER A 229 32.88 -0.40 12.87
CA SER A 229 32.60 -1.81 12.60
C SER A 229 32.13 -1.91 11.15
N THR A 230 32.10 -3.11 10.57
CA THR A 230 31.64 -3.29 9.18
C THR A 230 30.25 -2.67 8.93
N ASN A 231 29.35 -2.71 9.92
CA ASN A 231 27.99 -2.18 9.81
C ASN A 231 27.85 -0.68 10.13
N SER A 232 28.82 -0.06 10.79
CA SER A 232 28.80 1.37 11.13
C SER A 232 29.61 2.21 10.16
N ILE A 233 30.68 1.66 9.59
CA ILE A 233 31.49 2.35 8.58
C ILE A 233 30.67 2.61 7.31
N SER A 234 29.74 1.71 6.97
CA SER A 234 28.80 1.94 5.87
C SER A 234 27.93 3.19 6.08
N ARG A 235 27.67 3.58 7.35
CA ARG A 235 26.92 4.78 7.77
C ARG A 235 27.77 6.05 7.85
N TYR A 236 29.10 5.95 7.76
CA TYR A 236 29.96 7.13 7.80
C TYR A 236 29.83 7.91 6.49
N VAL A 237 30.08 9.21 6.58
CA VAL A 237 30.11 10.11 5.41
C VAL A 237 31.40 10.90 5.43
N ALA A 238 32.15 10.80 4.33
CA ALA A 238 33.36 11.57 4.08
C ALA A 238 33.15 12.53 2.91
N ALA A 239 33.87 13.64 2.93
CA ALA A 239 33.83 14.67 1.89
C ALA A 239 35.25 15.10 1.47
N PRO A 240 35.48 15.45 0.20
CA PRO A 240 36.75 16.00 -0.26
C PRO A 240 37.07 17.35 0.40
N LEU A 241 38.34 17.62 0.66
CA LEU A 241 38.82 18.91 1.16
C LEU A 241 39.31 19.79 0.00
N VAL A 242 38.64 20.92 -0.21
CA VAL A 242 38.99 21.93 -1.21
C VAL A 242 39.88 23.00 -0.58
N ALA A 243 40.96 23.37 -1.27
CA ALA A 243 41.92 24.37 -0.80
C ALA A 243 41.42 25.80 -1.03
N ILE A 244 41.61 26.65 -0.02
CA ILE A 244 41.38 28.10 -0.09
C ILE A 244 42.73 28.76 -0.36
N THR A 245 42.87 29.39 -1.52
CA THR A 245 44.07 30.15 -1.89
C THR A 245 43.97 31.58 -1.38
N GLY A 246 45.08 32.12 -0.88
CA GLY A 246 45.15 33.49 -0.39
C GLY A 246 45.29 34.52 -1.51
N SER A 247 44.76 35.73 -1.29
CA SER A 247 44.87 36.87 -2.22
C SER A 247 46.19 37.64 -2.05
N GLY A 248 47.33 36.98 -2.31
CA GLY A 248 48.67 37.59 -2.25
C GLY A 248 49.52 37.30 -3.49
N LYS A 249 50.70 37.94 -3.62
CA LYS A 249 51.62 37.87 -4.79
C LYS A 249 52.12 36.47 -5.20
N SER A 250 51.78 35.43 -4.43
CA SER A 250 51.89 34.03 -4.86
C SER A 250 50.53 33.37 -4.65
N SER A 251 49.75 33.31 -5.72
CA SER A 251 48.39 32.75 -5.80
C SER A 251 48.31 31.23 -5.53
N SER A 252 49.41 30.60 -5.07
CA SER A 252 49.54 29.16 -4.87
C SER A 252 49.64 28.71 -3.40
N LYS A 253 49.65 29.63 -2.41
CA LYS A 253 49.74 29.24 -0.99
C LYS A 253 48.34 28.94 -0.42
N THR A 254 48.12 27.68 -0.01
CA THR A 254 46.92 27.24 0.69
C THR A 254 46.85 27.89 2.07
N VAL A 255 45.83 28.72 2.29
CA VAL A 255 45.58 29.43 3.56
C VAL A 255 44.62 28.65 4.46
N GLY A 256 43.81 27.76 3.88
CA GLY A 256 42.91 26.88 4.59
C GLY A 256 42.30 25.83 3.66
N ARG A 257 41.49 24.93 4.23
CA ARG A 257 40.69 23.98 3.48
C ARG A 257 39.27 23.98 4.01
N TYR A 258 38.32 23.58 3.17
CA TYR A 258 36.93 23.36 3.55
C TYR A 258 36.39 22.08 2.93
N GLY A 259 35.37 21.48 3.56
CA GLY A 259 34.67 20.31 3.04
C GLY A 259 33.22 20.34 3.53
N TRP A 260 32.30 19.90 2.69
CA TRP A 260 30.87 19.90 2.99
C TRP A 260 30.16 18.77 2.25
N TRP A 261 29.04 18.32 2.82
CA TRP A 261 28.13 17.32 2.27
C TRP A 261 26.70 17.73 2.60
N ILE A 262 25.77 17.40 1.70
CA ILE A 262 24.34 17.57 1.94
C ILE A 262 23.68 16.21 1.97
N GLY A 263 23.04 15.89 3.09
CA GLY A 263 22.20 14.70 3.23
C GLY A 263 20.77 14.96 2.77
N ASP A 264 20.15 13.93 2.20
CA ASP A 264 18.75 13.97 1.77
C ASP A 264 17.82 13.69 2.97
N GLU A 265 16.96 14.66 3.32
CA GLU A 265 15.90 14.47 4.34
C GLU A 265 14.64 13.80 3.77
N GLY A 266 14.46 13.81 2.44
CA GLY A 266 13.30 13.21 1.76
C GLY A 266 13.27 11.69 1.83
N VAL A 267 14.42 11.04 2.07
CA VAL A 267 14.54 9.58 2.24
C VAL A 267 14.34 9.12 3.70
N LYS A 268 14.22 10.05 4.64
CA LYS A 268 14.09 9.73 6.08
C LYS A 268 12.63 9.66 6.51
N ALA A 269 12.34 8.77 7.45
CA ALA A 269 11.04 8.64 8.07
C ALA A 269 10.94 9.48 9.34
N ARG A 270 9.78 10.13 9.53
CA ARG A 270 9.51 10.92 10.74
C ARG A 270 9.29 10.01 11.95
N ILE A 271 9.96 10.32 13.06
CA ILE A 271 9.77 9.64 14.36
C ILE A 271 8.76 10.36 15.27
N ASN A 272 8.41 11.60 14.96
CA ASN A 272 7.53 12.45 15.78
C ASN A 272 6.09 12.58 15.26
N SER A 273 5.68 11.67 14.35
CA SER A 273 4.32 11.68 13.81
C SER A 273 3.36 10.92 14.73
N LYS A 274 2.28 11.59 15.16
CA LYS A 274 1.17 10.94 15.87
C LYS A 274 0.12 10.36 14.92
N ARG A 275 -0.66 9.40 15.41
CA ARG A 275 -1.84 8.92 14.69
C ARG A 275 -2.98 9.89 14.98
N THR A 276 -3.45 10.60 13.96
CA THR A 276 -4.47 11.65 14.12
C THR A 276 -5.91 11.14 13.94
N ASN A 277 -6.09 10.00 13.26
CA ASN A 277 -7.39 9.44 12.97
C ASN A 277 -7.56 8.07 13.63
N VAL A 278 -8.61 7.95 14.44
CA VAL A 278 -9.04 6.67 15.03
C VAL A 278 -9.87 5.88 14.01
N ASP A 279 -10.60 6.58 13.13
CA ASP A 279 -11.42 6.01 12.06
C ASP A 279 -10.55 5.62 10.84
N PRO A 280 -10.50 4.32 10.47
CA PRO A 280 -9.78 3.85 9.29
C PRO A 280 -10.30 4.41 7.96
N ALA A 281 -11.56 4.88 7.89
CA ALA A 281 -12.28 5.06 6.64
C ALA A 281 -12.36 6.51 6.14
N SER A 282 -12.39 7.53 7.02
CA SER A 282 -12.78 8.87 6.56
C SER A 282 -11.62 9.76 6.10
N TYR A 283 -10.45 9.71 6.76
CA TYR A 283 -9.35 10.64 6.46
C TYR A 283 -7.94 10.09 6.74
N ALA A 284 -7.80 8.83 7.18
CA ALA A 284 -6.51 8.27 7.59
C ALA A 284 -5.48 8.22 6.43
N SER A 285 -5.93 8.03 5.20
CA SER A 285 -5.08 8.01 3.99
C SER A 285 -4.70 9.41 3.47
N LEU A 286 -5.41 10.46 3.89
CA LEU A 286 -5.22 11.84 3.42
C LEU A 286 -4.22 12.62 4.27
N THR A 287 -3.83 12.09 5.43
CA THR A 287 -2.85 12.72 6.33
C THR A 287 -1.67 11.78 6.57
N ALA A 288 -0.48 12.36 6.76
CA ALA A 288 0.71 11.58 7.08
C ALA A 288 0.51 10.88 8.43
N GLN A 289 0.40 9.56 8.40
CA GLN A 289 0.21 8.75 9.60
C GLN A 289 1.55 8.44 10.29
N ARG A 290 1.45 8.14 11.59
CA ARG A 290 2.52 7.53 12.40
C ARG A 290 3.12 6.34 11.65
N ARG A 291 4.45 6.23 11.67
CA ARG A 291 5.19 5.03 11.24
C ARG A 291 5.34 4.07 12.42
N GLY A 292 5.29 2.77 12.14
CA GLY A 292 5.44 1.72 13.15
C GLY A 292 6.90 1.53 13.58
N TRP A 293 7.52 2.54 14.18
CA TRP A 293 8.92 2.47 14.63
C TRP A 293 9.14 1.38 15.68
N GLU A 294 8.10 0.93 16.38
CA GLU A 294 8.15 -0.21 17.31
C GLU A 294 8.61 -1.52 16.68
N THR A 295 8.57 -1.64 15.34
CA THR A 295 9.06 -2.82 14.62
C THR A 295 10.55 -2.73 14.28
N VAL A 296 11.20 -1.60 14.54
CA VAL A 296 12.62 -1.37 14.26
C VAL A 296 13.43 -1.80 15.48
N ALA A 297 14.49 -2.58 15.26
CA ALA A 297 15.35 -3.06 16.34
C ALA A 297 15.91 -1.90 17.19
N GLY A 298 15.74 -1.98 18.51
CA GLY A 298 16.12 -0.95 19.47
C GLY A 298 15.07 0.14 19.70
N PHE A 299 13.94 0.11 19.00
CA PHE A 299 12.80 1.03 19.16
C PHE A 299 11.56 0.33 19.72
N GLU A 300 11.70 -0.81 20.38
CA GLU A 300 10.58 -1.60 20.93
C GLU A 300 9.74 -0.81 21.95
N SER A 301 10.35 0.18 22.60
CA SER A 301 9.71 1.11 23.55
C SER A 301 8.99 2.29 22.88
N TYR A 302 8.96 2.37 21.55
CA TYR A 302 8.36 3.48 20.82
C TYR A 302 6.84 3.61 21.14
N PRO A 303 6.34 4.80 21.52
CA PRO A 303 4.97 4.99 22.00
C PRO A 303 3.90 4.47 21.02
N THR A 304 3.12 3.48 21.46
CA THR A 304 1.97 2.93 20.71
C THR A 304 0.78 3.90 20.76
N PRO A 305 -0.17 3.85 19.79
CA PRO A 305 -1.32 4.77 19.76
C PRO A 305 -2.22 4.73 21.01
N THR A 306 -2.14 3.66 21.80
CA THR A 306 -2.88 3.50 23.06
C THR A 306 -2.11 3.99 24.28
N SER A 307 -0.83 4.34 24.14
CA SER A 307 0.01 4.80 25.24
C SER A 307 -0.15 6.31 25.48
N GLY A 308 -0.12 6.75 26.75
CA GLY A 308 -0.16 8.18 27.09
C GLY A 308 1.01 8.99 26.53
N ALA A 309 2.16 8.35 26.31
CA ALA A 309 3.33 8.96 25.67
C ALA A 309 3.12 9.26 24.18
N HIS A 310 2.09 8.69 23.55
CA HIS A 310 1.77 8.90 22.14
C HIS A 310 1.50 10.37 21.80
N GLU A 311 0.76 11.07 22.67
CA GLU A 311 0.41 12.48 22.48
C GLU A 311 1.62 13.41 22.59
N SER A 312 2.72 12.94 23.21
CA SER A 312 3.95 13.69 23.35
C SER A 312 4.89 13.55 22.14
N LEU A 313 4.61 12.64 21.18
CA LEU A 313 5.46 12.46 20.00
C LEU A 313 5.70 13.75 19.21
N PRO A 314 4.69 14.61 18.93
CA PRO A 314 4.90 15.86 18.20
C PRO A 314 5.81 16.87 18.92
N ASN A 315 6.06 16.68 20.23
CA ASN A 315 6.93 17.56 21.02
C ASN A 315 8.42 17.23 20.81
N VAL A 316 8.75 16.15 20.10
CA VAL A 316 10.13 15.82 19.72
C VAL A 316 10.53 16.70 18.53
N ILE A 317 11.39 17.69 18.78
CA ILE A 317 11.87 18.64 17.77
C ILE A 317 13.19 18.15 17.17
N THR A 318 14.04 17.53 17.99
CA THR A 318 15.32 16.96 17.55
C THR A 318 15.40 15.45 17.79
N LEU A 319 16.21 14.75 16.99
CA LEU A 319 16.36 13.30 17.13
C LEU A 319 16.92 12.89 18.51
N LEU A 320 17.73 13.74 19.14
CA LEU A 320 18.29 13.49 20.48
C LEU A 320 17.22 13.60 21.59
N GLU A 321 16.23 14.49 21.42
CA GLU A 321 15.09 14.61 22.35
C GLU A 321 14.20 13.38 22.34
N ALA A 322 14.25 12.55 21.30
CA ALA A 322 13.57 11.25 21.29
C ALA A 322 13.97 10.40 22.50
N GLY A 323 15.19 10.58 23.03
CA GLY A 323 15.67 9.94 24.25
C GLY A 323 14.92 10.33 25.53
N LEU A 324 14.24 11.47 25.56
CA LEU A 324 13.42 11.89 26.69
C LEU A 324 12.14 11.07 26.78
N LEU A 325 11.58 10.70 25.62
CA LEU A 325 10.41 9.83 25.54
C LEU A 325 10.79 8.35 25.57
N MET A 326 11.96 8.01 25.00
CA MET A 326 12.43 6.65 24.82
C MET A 326 13.89 6.55 25.27
N PRO A 327 14.18 6.44 26.57
CA PRO A 327 15.56 6.41 27.07
C PRO A 327 16.42 5.31 26.46
N THR A 328 15.80 4.19 26.05
CA THR A 328 16.47 3.04 25.42
C THR A 328 17.10 3.37 24.07
N VAL A 329 16.66 4.42 23.37
CA VAL A 329 17.19 4.73 22.02
C VAL A 329 18.52 5.48 22.05
N VAL A 330 18.90 6.07 23.19
CA VAL A 330 20.16 6.82 23.37
C VAL A 330 21.21 6.01 24.13
N GLY A 331 20.79 5.11 25.02
CA GLY A 331 21.69 4.40 25.92
C GLY A 331 22.18 3.06 25.37
N THR A 332 23.49 2.88 25.25
CA THR A 332 24.13 1.56 25.39
C THR A 332 25.42 1.72 26.19
N SER A 333 25.65 0.83 27.15
CA SER A 333 26.92 0.72 27.86
C SER A 333 27.98 0.12 26.91
N GLY A 334 28.59 0.97 26.08
CA GLY A 334 29.74 0.62 25.23
C GLY A 334 29.44 0.19 23.80
N GLY A 335 28.28 0.51 23.23
CA GLY A 335 27.87 0.11 21.87
C GLY A 335 27.34 1.24 20.98
N THR A 336 26.90 0.88 19.77
CA THR A 336 26.14 1.77 18.88
C THR A 336 24.71 1.86 19.40
N SER A 337 24.24 3.05 19.75
CA SER A 337 22.85 3.26 20.16
C SER A 337 21.86 3.05 19.00
N PRO A 338 20.59 2.70 19.28
CA PRO A 338 19.56 2.63 18.24
C PRO A 338 19.41 3.91 17.42
N LEU A 339 19.51 5.11 18.03
CA LEU A 339 19.49 6.36 17.26
C LEU A 339 20.65 6.48 16.27
N GLN A 340 21.86 6.02 16.65
CA GLN A 340 23.02 6.02 15.77
C GLN A 340 22.88 4.98 14.64
N SER A 341 22.15 3.88 14.86
CA SER A 341 21.87 2.87 13.82
C SER A 341 20.94 3.38 12.73
N VAL A 342 19.97 4.22 13.09
CA VAL A 342 18.97 4.78 12.17
C VAL A 342 19.25 6.23 11.74
N PHE A 343 20.45 6.76 11.94
CA PHE A 343 20.77 8.17 11.66
C PHE A 343 20.38 8.65 10.24
N HIS A 344 20.55 7.80 9.24
CA HIS A 344 20.18 8.10 7.84
C HIS A 344 18.75 7.70 7.47
N SER A 345 17.99 7.12 8.41
CA SER A 345 16.63 6.61 8.20
C SER A 345 15.58 7.35 9.02
N ALA A 346 15.97 7.98 10.13
CA ALA A 346 15.08 8.70 11.04
C ALA A 346 15.29 10.21 10.97
N SER A 347 14.21 10.97 11.05
CA SER A 347 14.24 12.43 11.20
C SER A 347 13.12 12.92 12.12
N ALA A 348 13.35 14.06 12.77
CA ALA A 348 12.30 14.80 13.48
C ALA A 348 11.69 15.90 12.57
N ASP A 349 12.38 16.28 11.50
CA ASP A 349 11.91 17.32 10.59
C ASP A 349 11.90 16.82 9.15
N SER A 350 10.70 16.69 8.58
CA SER A 350 10.52 16.36 7.18
C SER A 350 9.25 17.04 6.69
N ARG A 351 9.38 17.79 5.60
CA ARG A 351 8.30 18.52 4.93
C ARG A 351 8.18 17.97 3.52
N GLY A 352 7.02 17.42 3.21
CA GLY A 352 6.66 17.08 1.83
C GLY A 352 5.91 18.24 1.19
N LEU A 353 6.29 18.60 -0.04
CA LEU A 353 5.51 19.48 -0.88
C LEU A 353 4.83 18.64 -1.97
N LEU A 354 3.56 18.93 -2.25
CA LEU A 354 2.85 18.31 -3.38
C LEU A 354 3.31 19.00 -4.66
N ILE A 355 4.43 18.54 -5.23
CA ILE A 355 5.01 19.08 -6.46
C ILE A 355 4.83 18.14 -7.65
N ASP A 356 4.71 18.72 -8.84
CA ASP A 356 4.83 18.00 -10.11
C ASP A 356 6.30 17.99 -10.51
N SER A 357 7.01 16.89 -10.20
CA SER A 357 8.43 16.75 -10.56
C SER A 357 8.68 16.66 -12.06
N LEU A 358 7.63 16.46 -12.86
CA LEU A 358 7.73 16.33 -14.31
C LEU A 358 7.63 17.68 -15.00
N ASN A 359 6.54 18.41 -14.74
CA ASN A 359 6.27 19.71 -15.37
C ASN A 359 6.81 20.88 -14.53
N GLY A 360 7.12 20.67 -13.25
CA GLY A 360 7.46 21.71 -12.28
C GLY A 360 6.22 22.35 -11.66
N GLY A 361 6.39 23.03 -10.52
CA GLY A 361 5.31 23.67 -9.78
C GLY A 361 4.60 22.74 -8.80
N THR A 362 3.60 23.29 -8.10
CA THR A 362 2.75 22.53 -7.17
C THR A 362 1.67 21.76 -7.93
N ARG A 363 1.32 20.57 -7.44
CA ARG A 363 0.16 19.82 -7.93
C ARG A 363 -1.11 20.57 -7.54
N ILE A 364 -2.11 20.48 -8.41
CA ILE A 364 -3.41 21.09 -8.19
C ILE A 364 -4.17 20.26 -7.15
N ASP A 365 -4.68 20.92 -6.11
CA ASP A 365 -5.59 20.29 -5.16
C ASP A 365 -6.99 20.13 -5.78
N LEU A 366 -7.31 18.91 -6.20
CA LEU A 366 -8.60 18.57 -6.76
C LEU A 366 -9.76 18.75 -5.77
N SER A 367 -9.51 18.72 -4.47
CA SER A 367 -10.57 18.87 -3.46
C SER A 367 -11.25 20.23 -3.58
N THR A 368 -10.46 21.29 -3.82
CA THR A 368 -10.99 22.64 -4.04
C THR A 368 -11.80 22.73 -5.32
N VAL A 369 -11.29 22.18 -6.43
CA VAL A 369 -11.97 22.17 -7.73
C VAL A 369 -13.27 21.37 -7.68
N LEU A 370 -13.26 20.19 -7.05
CA LEU A 370 -14.43 19.32 -6.92
C LEU A 370 -15.44 19.83 -5.88
N SER A 371 -15.02 20.68 -4.92
CA SER A 371 -15.94 21.30 -3.98
C SER A 371 -16.89 22.30 -4.64
N GLY A 372 -16.42 22.99 -5.70
CA GLY A 372 -17.19 23.94 -6.50
C GLY A 372 -17.95 23.29 -7.66
N THR A 373 -18.20 24.03 -8.74
CA THR A 373 -18.74 23.49 -10.00
C THR A 373 -17.60 23.38 -11.01
N LEU A 374 -17.55 22.27 -11.77
CA LEU A 374 -16.59 22.13 -12.85
C LEU A 374 -16.85 23.20 -13.93
N PRO A 375 -15.84 24.01 -14.31
CA PRO A 375 -16.01 25.04 -15.33
C PRO A 375 -16.16 24.41 -16.73
N THR A 376 -16.80 25.15 -17.65
CA THR A 376 -16.97 24.73 -19.05
C THR A 376 -15.77 25.13 -19.93
N THR A 377 -14.96 26.08 -19.48
CA THR A 377 -13.76 26.58 -20.16
C THR A 377 -12.57 26.59 -19.20
N ASN A 378 -11.36 26.33 -19.70
CA ASN A 378 -10.16 26.32 -18.86
C ASN A 378 -9.85 27.72 -18.30
N PRO A 379 -10.00 27.94 -16.97
CA PRO A 379 -9.70 29.23 -16.37
C PRO A 379 -8.19 29.48 -16.24
N VAL A 380 -7.36 28.45 -16.40
CA VAL A 380 -5.90 28.52 -16.26
C VAL A 380 -5.24 27.88 -17.49
N PRO A 381 -5.06 28.64 -18.59
CA PRO A 381 -4.56 28.11 -19.87
C PRO A 381 -3.19 27.44 -19.81
N THR A 382 -2.37 27.76 -18.81
CA THR A 382 -1.07 27.13 -18.57
C THR A 382 -1.18 25.67 -18.11
N ILE A 383 -2.35 25.24 -17.63
CA ILE A 383 -2.64 23.85 -17.28
C ILE A 383 -3.37 23.20 -18.44
N THR A 384 -2.66 22.42 -19.25
CA THR A 384 -3.17 21.82 -20.50
C THR A 384 -4.35 20.85 -20.30
N ASN A 385 -4.46 20.21 -19.13
CA ASN A 385 -5.53 19.25 -18.80
C ASN A 385 -6.29 19.65 -17.52
N TYR A 386 -6.78 20.89 -17.48
CA TYR A 386 -7.59 21.36 -16.35
C TYR A 386 -8.92 20.57 -16.26
N PRO A 387 -9.43 20.23 -15.06
CA PRO A 387 -10.72 19.56 -14.90
C PRO A 387 -11.89 20.40 -15.45
N LEU A 388 -12.50 19.97 -16.55
CA LEU A 388 -13.63 20.65 -17.18
C LEU A 388 -14.87 19.75 -17.21
N ARG A 389 -16.03 20.39 -17.21
CA ARG A 389 -17.30 19.70 -17.46
C ARG A 389 -17.25 19.07 -18.86
N GLY A 390 -17.62 17.80 -18.95
CA GLY A 390 -17.67 17.03 -20.20
C GLY A 390 -16.33 16.49 -20.69
N SER A 391 -15.19 16.90 -20.09
CA SER A 391 -13.86 16.47 -20.53
C SER A 391 -13.40 15.17 -19.86
N ASN A 392 -12.50 14.46 -20.54
CA ASN A 392 -11.94 13.22 -20.05
C ASN A 392 -10.79 13.51 -19.08
N ILE A 393 -10.65 12.68 -18.03
CA ILE A 393 -9.52 12.72 -17.11
C ILE A 393 -8.21 12.42 -17.85
N VAL A 394 -8.24 11.40 -18.72
CA VAL A 394 -7.17 11.10 -19.67
C VAL A 394 -7.53 11.70 -21.03
N PRO A 395 -6.72 12.65 -21.57
CA PRO A 395 -7.00 13.26 -22.86
C PRO A 395 -7.08 12.25 -23.99
N GLN A 396 -8.03 12.43 -24.93
CA GLN A 396 -8.21 11.54 -26.08
C GLN A 396 -6.98 11.47 -27.00
N ILE A 397 -6.18 12.54 -27.03
CA ILE A 397 -4.92 12.63 -27.79
C ILE A 397 -3.97 11.47 -27.44
N SER A 398 -4.09 10.92 -26.22
CA SER A 398 -3.24 9.83 -25.72
C SER A 398 -3.85 8.43 -25.91
N GLY A 399 -5.08 8.33 -26.42
CA GLY A 399 -5.77 7.06 -26.64
C GLY A 399 -7.11 7.24 -27.35
N ASN A 400 -7.11 7.28 -28.68
CA ASN A 400 -8.31 7.47 -29.51
C ASN A 400 -9.41 6.43 -29.25
N ASN A 401 -9.03 5.24 -28.78
CA ASN A 401 -9.94 4.12 -28.49
C ASN A 401 -10.18 3.92 -26.98
N MET A 402 -9.58 4.74 -26.11
CA MET A 402 -9.77 4.61 -24.66
C MET A 402 -11.02 5.39 -24.24
N VAL A 403 -12.03 4.66 -23.75
CA VAL A 403 -13.13 5.27 -22.98
C VAL A 403 -12.56 5.67 -21.63
N ALA A 404 -12.04 6.89 -21.55
CA ALA A 404 -11.51 7.44 -20.31
C ALA A 404 -12.66 7.96 -19.43
N PRO A 405 -12.59 7.80 -18.10
CA PRO A 405 -13.56 8.41 -17.20
C PRO A 405 -13.54 9.93 -17.35
N LYS A 406 -14.73 10.55 -17.27
CA LYS A 406 -14.90 12.00 -17.33
C LYS A 406 -14.73 12.63 -15.96
N TRP A 407 -14.31 13.90 -15.94
CA TRP A 407 -14.26 14.68 -14.71
C TRP A 407 -15.64 14.80 -14.04
N ASP A 408 -16.72 14.82 -14.82
CA ASP A 408 -18.09 14.82 -14.30
C ASP A 408 -18.38 13.60 -13.41
N ALA A 409 -17.87 12.42 -13.78
CA ALA A 409 -18.09 11.20 -13.01
C ALA A 409 -17.36 11.26 -11.65
N LEU A 410 -16.15 11.81 -11.63
CA LEU A 410 -15.40 12.03 -10.38
C LEU A 410 -16.09 13.07 -9.49
N LYS A 411 -16.62 14.14 -10.10
CA LYS A 411 -17.39 15.16 -9.41
C LYS A 411 -18.68 14.61 -8.80
N GLU A 412 -19.43 13.85 -9.59
CA GLU A 412 -20.64 13.18 -9.14
C GLU A 412 -20.32 12.28 -7.93
N PHE A 413 -19.25 11.48 -8.00
CA PHE A 413 -18.80 10.66 -6.88
C PHE A 413 -18.47 11.48 -5.62
N PHE A 414 -17.74 12.58 -5.78
CA PHE A 414 -17.39 13.47 -4.67
C PHE A 414 -18.65 14.04 -3.97
N ASP A 415 -19.65 14.44 -4.75
CA ASP A 415 -20.90 15.02 -4.23
C ASP A 415 -21.83 13.99 -3.56
N ARG A 416 -21.69 12.68 -3.85
CA ARG A 416 -22.54 11.62 -3.23
C ARG A 416 -22.52 11.64 -1.71
N SER A 417 -21.35 11.91 -1.14
CA SER A 417 -21.19 12.03 0.32
C SER A 417 -21.97 13.20 0.92
N LYS A 418 -22.31 14.21 0.11
CA LYS A 418 -23.08 15.39 0.51
C LYS A 418 -24.58 15.20 0.33
N SER A 419 -25.01 14.29 -0.53
CA SER A 419 -26.42 14.05 -0.88
C SER A 419 -27.04 12.86 -0.13
N LEU A 420 -26.71 12.71 1.17
CA LEU A 420 -27.21 11.60 1.97
C LEU A 420 -28.65 11.84 2.43
N GLU A 421 -29.48 10.80 2.42
CA GLU A 421 -30.81 10.80 3.04
C GLU A 421 -30.69 10.16 4.42
N ASN A 422 -30.86 10.94 5.49
CA ASN A 422 -30.74 10.48 6.89
C ASN A 422 -29.46 9.66 7.16
N GLY A 423 -28.33 10.09 6.59
CA GLY A 423 -27.02 9.42 6.76
C GLY A 423 -26.82 8.15 5.92
N SER A 424 -27.76 7.80 5.04
CA SER A 424 -27.65 6.65 4.11
C SER A 424 -27.58 7.11 2.65
N LEU A 425 -26.90 6.31 1.83
CA LEU A 425 -26.96 6.43 0.37
C LEU A 425 -28.27 5.79 -0.13
N VAL A 426 -28.93 6.44 -1.08
CA VAL A 426 -30.18 5.93 -1.67
C VAL A 426 -29.91 5.34 -3.05
N VAL A 427 -30.39 4.11 -3.27
CA VAL A 427 -30.27 3.44 -4.56
C VAL A 427 -30.95 4.28 -5.64
N THR A 428 -30.17 4.65 -6.65
CA THR A 428 -30.56 5.54 -7.73
C THR A 428 -29.99 5.04 -9.05
N ALA A 429 -30.83 4.92 -10.08
CA ALA A 429 -30.39 4.53 -11.40
C ALA A 429 -29.57 5.63 -12.08
N ALA A 430 -28.63 5.21 -12.93
CA ALA A 430 -27.86 6.15 -13.74
C ALA A 430 -28.78 6.90 -14.70
N THR A 431 -28.67 8.22 -14.74
CA THR A 431 -29.45 9.08 -15.63
C THR A 431 -28.93 9.10 -17.07
N SER A 432 -27.70 8.60 -17.29
CA SER A 432 -27.07 8.43 -18.61
C SER A 432 -26.03 7.31 -18.55
N VAL A 433 -25.54 6.86 -19.71
CA VAL A 433 -24.49 5.82 -19.81
C VAL A 433 -23.18 6.22 -19.11
N ASN A 434 -22.93 7.52 -18.95
CA ASN A 434 -21.73 8.06 -18.31
C ASN A 434 -21.97 8.53 -16.86
N ALA A 435 -23.20 8.44 -16.36
CA ALA A 435 -23.52 8.74 -14.97
C ALA A 435 -23.36 7.47 -14.14
N ALA A 436 -22.93 7.61 -12.89
CA ALA A 436 -22.73 6.45 -12.04
C ALA A 436 -24.06 6.05 -11.38
N ALA A 437 -24.41 4.75 -11.39
CA ALA A 437 -25.55 4.27 -10.61
C ALA A 437 -25.15 4.13 -9.14
N ILE A 438 -26.08 4.40 -8.22
CA ILE A 438 -25.96 4.00 -6.81
C ILE A 438 -26.80 2.75 -6.65
N ALA A 439 -26.15 1.59 -6.52
CA ALA A 439 -26.84 0.31 -6.38
C ALA A 439 -25.95 -0.68 -5.64
N PRO A 440 -26.53 -1.69 -4.97
CA PRO A 440 -25.74 -2.79 -4.44
C PRO A 440 -25.10 -3.57 -5.60
N LEU A 441 -24.15 -4.42 -5.25
CA LEU A 441 -23.43 -5.28 -6.17
C LEU A 441 -24.01 -6.68 -6.10
N ILE A 442 -24.07 -7.36 -7.24
CA ILE A 442 -24.40 -8.78 -7.29
C ILE A 442 -23.11 -9.55 -7.02
N THR A 443 -23.09 -10.39 -5.98
CA THR A 443 -21.89 -11.14 -5.57
C THR A 443 -22.00 -12.64 -5.86
N ASP A 444 -23.21 -13.18 -5.82
CA ASP A 444 -23.49 -14.59 -6.08
C ASP A 444 -24.85 -14.69 -6.81
N LEU A 445 -24.96 -15.59 -7.78
CA LEU A 445 -26.21 -15.97 -8.43
C LEU A 445 -26.22 -17.50 -8.52
N ARG A 446 -27.31 -18.14 -8.14
CA ARG A 446 -27.51 -19.58 -8.32
C ARG A 446 -28.81 -19.87 -9.02
N ILE A 447 -28.77 -20.83 -9.93
CA ILE A 447 -29.92 -21.28 -10.68
C ILE A 447 -30.00 -22.80 -10.52
N LEU A 448 -31.04 -23.25 -9.81
CA LEU A 448 -31.38 -24.65 -9.63
C LEU A 448 -32.53 -25.00 -10.56
N MET A 449 -32.32 -26.00 -11.39
CA MET A 449 -33.27 -26.55 -12.35
C MET A 449 -33.64 -27.96 -11.92
N GLY A 450 -34.92 -28.28 -12.01
CA GLY A 450 -35.43 -29.58 -11.62
C GLY A 450 -36.78 -29.90 -12.25
N VAL A 451 -37.39 -30.97 -11.76
CA VAL A 451 -38.66 -31.49 -12.26
C VAL A 451 -39.59 -31.83 -11.10
N LYS A 452 -40.88 -31.66 -11.29
CA LYS A 452 -41.92 -32.18 -10.40
C LYS A 452 -42.84 -33.09 -11.19
N PHE A 453 -43.12 -34.27 -10.63
CA PHE A 453 -44.06 -35.20 -11.22
C PHE A 453 -45.47 -34.92 -10.70
N VAL A 454 -46.42 -34.79 -11.62
CA VAL A 454 -47.83 -34.59 -11.29
C VAL A 454 -48.64 -35.70 -11.94
N SER A 455 -49.29 -36.53 -11.14
CA SER A 455 -50.16 -37.59 -11.64
C SER A 455 -51.39 -36.99 -12.33
N THR A 456 -51.73 -37.53 -13.49
CA THR A 456 -52.81 -37.07 -14.38
C THR A 456 -53.40 -38.27 -15.13
N THR A 457 -54.38 -38.03 -15.98
CA THR A 457 -54.92 -39.03 -16.93
C THR A 457 -54.63 -38.60 -18.37
N SER A 458 -54.35 -39.58 -19.22
CA SER A 458 -54.25 -39.43 -20.68
C SER A 458 -55.31 -40.29 -21.37
N ASN A 459 -55.45 -40.16 -22.68
CA ASN A 459 -56.34 -41.01 -23.48
C ASN A 459 -55.99 -42.51 -23.39
N ALA A 460 -54.78 -42.86 -22.95
CA ALA A 460 -54.28 -44.23 -22.78
C ALA A 460 -54.34 -44.73 -21.31
N GLY A 461 -54.94 -43.96 -20.38
CA GLY A 461 -55.04 -44.32 -18.95
C GLY A 461 -54.22 -43.39 -18.04
N PRO A 462 -53.85 -43.83 -16.81
CA PRO A 462 -52.99 -43.06 -15.91
C PRO A 462 -51.75 -42.53 -16.64
N ALA A 463 -51.35 -41.30 -16.32
CA ALA A 463 -50.21 -40.60 -16.91
C ALA A 463 -49.53 -39.66 -15.90
N HIS A 464 -48.30 -39.26 -16.18
CA HIS A 464 -47.60 -38.23 -15.40
C HIS A 464 -47.25 -37.03 -16.26
N LYS A 465 -47.42 -35.83 -15.70
CA LYS A 465 -46.76 -34.62 -16.21
C LYS A 465 -45.41 -34.44 -15.52
N ALA A 466 -44.43 -34.00 -16.29
CA ALA A 466 -43.11 -33.65 -15.80
C ALA A 466 -42.94 -32.13 -15.90
N ASN A 467 -43.34 -31.44 -14.83
CA ASN A 467 -43.37 -29.98 -14.76
C ASN A 467 -41.97 -29.46 -14.44
N ALA A 468 -41.47 -28.54 -15.27
CA ALA A 468 -40.16 -27.93 -15.06
C ALA A 468 -40.21 -27.00 -13.84
N CYS A 469 -39.26 -27.14 -12.92
CA CYS A 469 -39.20 -26.37 -11.67
C CYS A 469 -37.88 -25.61 -11.59
N GLY A 470 -37.94 -24.30 -11.34
CA GLY A 470 -36.77 -23.44 -11.21
C GLY A 470 -36.73 -22.72 -9.87
N LYS A 471 -35.57 -22.70 -9.21
CA LYS A 471 -35.32 -21.91 -8.00
C LYS A 471 -34.03 -21.13 -8.16
N ILE A 472 -34.00 -19.89 -7.68
CA ILE A 472 -32.80 -19.06 -7.73
C ILE A 472 -32.38 -18.58 -6.33
N ALA A 473 -31.11 -18.25 -6.19
CA ALA A 473 -30.60 -17.46 -5.08
C ALA A 473 -29.72 -16.33 -5.60
N ILE A 474 -29.81 -15.15 -4.98
CA ILE A 474 -29.04 -13.96 -5.36
C ILE A 474 -28.37 -13.40 -4.10
N GLY A 475 -27.05 -13.28 -4.13
CA GLY A 475 -26.25 -12.53 -3.17
C GLY A 475 -26.09 -11.09 -3.62
N ILE A 476 -26.43 -10.13 -2.76
CA ILE A 476 -26.14 -8.72 -2.97
C ILE A 476 -25.27 -8.15 -1.84
N ALA A 477 -24.40 -7.19 -2.15
CA ALA A 477 -23.56 -6.55 -1.17
C ALA A 477 -23.50 -5.02 -1.33
N ASN A 478 -23.27 -4.33 -0.22
CA ASN A 478 -23.07 -2.89 -0.18
C ASN A 478 -21.59 -2.53 -0.44
N PRO A 479 -21.23 -1.93 -1.60
CA PRO A 479 -19.85 -1.50 -1.86
C PRO A 479 -19.37 -0.34 -1.00
N TYR A 480 -20.30 0.42 -0.42
CA TYR A 480 -20.00 1.73 0.13
C TYR A 480 -19.62 1.64 1.60
N THR A 481 -18.84 2.62 2.04
CA THR A 481 -18.50 2.84 3.45
C THR A 481 -19.66 3.41 4.27
N LEU A 482 -20.80 3.69 3.63
CA LEU A 482 -22.03 4.20 4.23
C LEU A 482 -23.16 3.17 4.06
N PRO A 483 -24.18 3.19 4.93
CA PRO A 483 -25.39 2.38 4.74
C PRO A 483 -26.04 2.69 3.39
N LEU A 484 -26.54 1.65 2.73
CA LEU A 484 -27.22 1.72 1.44
C LEU A 484 -28.68 1.34 1.61
N LYS A 485 -29.60 2.21 1.19
CA LYS A 485 -31.04 2.07 1.31
C LYS A 485 -31.71 2.11 -0.07
N TRP A 486 -32.72 1.29 -0.30
CA TRP A 486 -33.58 1.40 -1.48
C TRP A 486 -35.03 1.55 -1.06
N ASN A 487 -35.67 2.64 -1.50
CA ASN A 487 -37.06 2.97 -1.17
C ASN A 487 -38.06 2.23 -2.08
N SER A 488 -37.65 1.91 -3.31
CA SER A 488 -38.42 1.09 -4.25
C SER A 488 -37.85 -0.33 -4.31
N ASP A 489 -38.73 -1.32 -4.53
CA ASP A 489 -38.33 -2.72 -4.65
C ASP A 489 -37.27 -2.91 -5.75
N LEU A 490 -36.30 -3.80 -5.50
CA LEU A 490 -35.30 -4.18 -6.49
C LEU A 490 -35.85 -5.34 -7.33
N GLU A 491 -35.86 -5.18 -8.64
CA GLU A 491 -36.32 -6.19 -9.60
C GLU A 491 -35.15 -6.79 -10.36
N PHE A 492 -35.06 -8.12 -10.37
CA PHE A 492 -34.06 -8.89 -11.09
C PHE A 492 -34.72 -9.68 -12.22
N GLU A 493 -34.20 -9.55 -13.43
CA GLU A 493 -34.70 -10.23 -14.63
C GLU A 493 -33.58 -11.06 -15.25
N ILE A 494 -33.81 -12.38 -15.40
CA ILE A 494 -32.91 -13.25 -16.15
C ILE A 494 -33.31 -13.18 -17.62
N ARG A 495 -32.43 -12.62 -18.46
CA ARG A 495 -32.66 -12.45 -19.89
C ARG A 495 -32.15 -13.65 -20.65
N ASN A 496 -32.94 -14.14 -21.60
CA ASN A 496 -32.46 -15.10 -22.59
C ASN A 496 -31.70 -14.35 -23.69
N LEU A 497 -30.42 -14.68 -23.87
CA LEU A 497 -29.51 -14.11 -24.86
C LEU A 497 -29.03 -15.17 -25.87
N THR A 498 -29.64 -16.36 -25.86
CA THR A 498 -29.30 -17.46 -26.76
C THR A 498 -29.44 -17.04 -28.23
N PRO A 499 -28.41 -17.26 -29.07
CA PRO A 499 -28.47 -16.99 -30.50
C PRO A 499 -29.62 -17.72 -31.21
N SER A 500 -30.18 -17.09 -32.24
CA SER A 500 -31.22 -17.70 -33.08
C SER A 500 -30.73 -18.98 -33.73
N GLY A 501 -31.51 -20.06 -33.64
CA GLY A 501 -31.16 -21.38 -34.18
C GLY A 501 -30.65 -22.38 -33.14
N ASN A 502 -30.27 -21.91 -31.95
CA ASN A 502 -29.92 -22.77 -30.82
C ASN A 502 -31.15 -23.02 -29.95
N SER A 503 -31.27 -24.25 -29.45
CA SER A 503 -32.34 -24.62 -28.50
C SER A 503 -31.85 -24.36 -27.07
N PRO A 504 -32.45 -23.40 -26.35
CA PRO A 504 -32.08 -23.06 -24.98
C PRO A 504 -32.56 -24.11 -23.97
N SER A 505 -32.13 -23.93 -22.72
CA SER A 505 -32.13 -24.98 -21.72
C SER A 505 -33.51 -25.54 -21.40
N ARG A 506 -33.58 -26.87 -21.44
CA ARG A 506 -34.80 -27.67 -21.34
C ARG A 506 -34.49 -29.07 -20.83
N ILE A 507 -35.53 -29.82 -20.52
CA ILE A 507 -35.41 -31.26 -20.30
C ILE A 507 -35.54 -31.97 -21.66
N TRP A 508 -34.41 -32.31 -22.28
CA TRP A 508 -34.32 -32.68 -23.70
C TRP A 508 -35.16 -33.89 -24.12
N ASN A 509 -35.26 -34.91 -23.27
CA ASN A 509 -35.95 -36.14 -23.62
C ASN A 509 -37.46 -36.11 -23.33
N LEU A 510 -38.00 -34.98 -22.85
CA LEU A 510 -39.44 -34.79 -22.59
C LEU A 510 -40.18 -33.97 -23.68
N ALA A 511 -39.61 -33.87 -24.89
CA ALA A 511 -40.10 -33.00 -25.98
C ALA A 511 -40.14 -31.50 -25.59
N ASN A 512 -40.82 -30.66 -26.38
CA ASN A 512 -40.84 -29.18 -26.21
C ASN A 512 -41.64 -28.67 -24.98
N ASN A 513 -41.98 -29.54 -24.02
CA ASN A 513 -42.96 -29.24 -22.96
C ASN A 513 -42.34 -28.74 -21.63
N SER A 514 -41.01 -28.76 -21.49
CA SER A 514 -40.32 -28.53 -20.21
C SER A 514 -39.09 -27.61 -20.37
N ASN A 515 -39.32 -26.36 -20.79
CA ASN A 515 -38.28 -25.37 -21.02
C ASN A 515 -37.97 -24.53 -19.76
N PHE A 516 -36.69 -24.30 -19.47
CA PHE A 516 -36.25 -23.36 -18.43
C PHE A 516 -36.06 -21.95 -19.00
N PHE A 517 -35.49 -21.86 -20.21
CA PHE A 517 -35.33 -20.62 -20.97
C PHE A 517 -35.84 -20.84 -22.40
N ASN A 518 -36.57 -19.87 -22.97
CA ASN A 518 -36.91 -19.86 -24.39
C ASN A 518 -37.32 -18.45 -24.84
N SER A 519 -37.18 -18.05 -26.10
CA SER A 519 -37.67 -16.74 -26.57
C SER A 519 -39.08 -16.78 -27.16
N VAL A 520 -39.57 -17.96 -27.54
CA VAL A 520 -40.82 -18.17 -28.29
C VAL A 520 -41.78 -19.12 -27.55
N GLU A 521 -41.26 -20.16 -26.92
CA GLU A 521 -42.05 -21.15 -26.18
C GLU A 521 -42.25 -20.74 -24.70
N PRO A 522 -43.30 -21.23 -24.03
CA PRO A 522 -43.44 -21.10 -22.58
C PRO A 522 -42.22 -21.68 -21.85
N ALA A 523 -41.63 -20.93 -20.91
CA ALA A 523 -40.51 -21.39 -20.11
C ALA A 523 -40.58 -20.88 -18.66
N VAL A 524 -39.90 -21.55 -17.73
CA VAL A 524 -39.93 -21.25 -16.29
C VAL A 524 -39.50 -19.80 -15.99
N PHE A 525 -38.38 -19.36 -16.57
CA PHE A 525 -37.76 -18.06 -16.25
C PHE A 525 -38.15 -16.92 -17.20
N ASN A 526 -38.94 -17.19 -18.24
CA ASN A 526 -39.34 -16.19 -19.23
C ASN A 526 -40.18 -15.07 -18.61
N GLN A 527 -39.70 -13.83 -18.69
CA GLN A 527 -40.34 -12.67 -18.05
C GLN A 527 -40.62 -12.89 -16.54
N ALA A 528 -39.84 -13.75 -15.87
CA ALA A 528 -39.89 -13.89 -14.42
C ALA A 528 -39.12 -12.74 -13.77
N ILE A 529 -39.81 -11.91 -12.99
CA ILE A 529 -39.21 -10.81 -12.25
C ILE A 529 -39.06 -11.21 -10.80
N PHE A 530 -37.82 -11.35 -10.37
CA PHE A 530 -37.49 -11.69 -8.99
C PHE A 530 -37.33 -10.41 -8.18
N ARG A 531 -38.16 -10.24 -7.15
CA ARG A 531 -38.30 -8.96 -6.45
C ARG A 531 -37.78 -9.05 -5.03
N ILE A 532 -36.86 -8.15 -4.67
CA ILE A 532 -36.45 -7.91 -3.28
C ILE A 532 -37.15 -6.65 -2.80
N ARG A 533 -37.86 -6.74 -1.67
CA ARG A 533 -38.60 -5.61 -1.11
C ARG A 533 -37.68 -4.48 -0.64
N ALA A 534 -38.21 -3.26 -0.59
CA ALA A 534 -37.54 -2.09 -0.02
C ALA A 534 -36.88 -2.41 1.33
N ALA A 535 -35.57 -2.14 1.44
CA ALA A 535 -34.76 -2.45 2.62
C ALA A 535 -33.43 -1.66 2.60
N SER A 536 -32.54 -2.00 3.53
CA SER A 536 -31.20 -1.43 3.64
C SER A 536 -30.13 -2.48 3.94
N LEU A 537 -28.90 -2.14 3.59
CA LEU A 537 -27.67 -2.86 3.94
C LEU A 537 -26.73 -1.92 4.69
N ALA A 538 -26.14 -2.40 5.79
CA ALA A 538 -25.08 -1.68 6.48
C ALA A 538 -23.82 -1.57 5.59
N ALA A 539 -22.89 -0.70 5.97
CA ALA A 539 -21.63 -0.49 5.24
C ALA A 539 -20.85 -1.82 5.12
N GLY A 540 -20.52 -2.23 3.89
CA GLY A 540 -19.84 -3.50 3.59
C GLY A 540 -20.66 -4.77 3.82
N GLU A 541 -21.93 -4.68 4.25
CA GLU A 541 -22.77 -5.86 4.47
C GLU A 541 -23.08 -6.58 3.15
N ALA A 542 -23.05 -7.91 3.17
CA ALA A 542 -23.58 -8.77 2.12
C ALA A 542 -24.77 -9.57 2.65
N ARG A 543 -25.79 -9.79 1.81
CA ARG A 543 -26.98 -10.59 2.15
C ARG A 543 -27.47 -11.36 0.92
N ALA A 544 -27.78 -12.63 1.12
CA ALA A 544 -28.39 -13.47 0.09
C ALA A 544 -29.91 -13.52 0.23
N TYR A 545 -30.58 -13.79 -0.89
CA TYR A 545 -32.03 -13.87 -1.03
C TYR A 545 -32.41 -15.07 -1.90
N THR A 546 -33.53 -15.72 -1.60
CA THR A 546 -34.09 -16.83 -2.40
C THR A 546 -35.63 -16.80 -2.34
N LEU A 547 -36.30 -17.68 -3.07
CA LEU A 547 -37.75 -17.71 -3.19
C LEU A 547 -38.40 -17.98 -1.83
N GLY A 548 -39.36 -17.13 -1.44
CA GLY A 548 -40.11 -17.27 -0.18
C GLY A 548 -41.25 -18.27 -0.23
N GLY A 549 -41.74 -18.59 -1.43
CA GLY A 549 -42.89 -19.46 -1.65
C GLY A 549 -42.94 -20.08 -3.04
N TYR A 550 -43.98 -20.87 -3.27
CA TYR A 550 -44.27 -21.57 -4.52
C TYR A 550 -44.96 -20.63 -5.53
N THR A 551 -44.67 -20.79 -6.82
CA THR A 551 -45.31 -20.04 -7.90
C THR A 551 -45.61 -20.95 -9.08
N LEU A 552 -46.88 -21.08 -9.47
CA LEU A 552 -47.28 -21.86 -10.63
C LEU A 552 -47.47 -20.97 -11.86
N ARG A 553 -46.84 -21.35 -12.97
CA ARG A 553 -47.15 -20.87 -14.32
C ARG A 553 -48.03 -21.90 -15.01
N ALA A 554 -49.31 -21.56 -15.18
CA ALA A 554 -50.26 -22.41 -15.88
C ALA A 554 -49.87 -22.59 -17.36
N ILE A 555 -50.37 -23.66 -17.98
CA ILE A 555 -50.14 -23.96 -19.41
C ILE A 555 -50.45 -22.72 -20.27
N GLY A 556 -49.55 -22.39 -21.20
CA GLY A 556 -49.69 -21.25 -22.11
C GLY A 556 -49.36 -19.87 -21.51
N THR A 557 -49.16 -19.76 -20.19
CA THR A 557 -48.81 -18.49 -19.52
C THR A 557 -47.30 -18.27 -19.36
N GLY A 558 -46.47 -19.24 -19.78
CA GLY A 558 -45.01 -19.17 -19.62
C GLY A 558 -44.31 -18.10 -20.46
N THR A 559 -45.03 -17.30 -21.24
CA THR A 559 -44.52 -16.10 -21.93
C THR A 559 -44.97 -14.80 -21.27
N GLN A 560 -45.85 -14.86 -20.26
CA GLN A 560 -46.37 -13.70 -19.54
C GLN A 560 -45.45 -13.30 -18.37
N ARG A 561 -45.41 -12.00 -18.09
CA ARG A 561 -44.71 -11.44 -16.92
C ARG A 561 -45.30 -11.99 -15.63
N ILE A 562 -44.45 -12.50 -14.76
CA ILE A 562 -44.80 -12.88 -13.38
C ILE A 562 -43.80 -12.25 -12.41
N VAL A 563 -44.26 -11.91 -11.21
CA VAL A 563 -43.40 -11.37 -10.14
C VAL A 563 -43.29 -12.42 -9.04
N VAL A 564 -42.05 -12.75 -8.67
CA VAL A 564 -41.71 -13.74 -7.65
C VAL A 564 -40.96 -13.03 -6.53
N ASP A 565 -41.52 -13.04 -5.32
CA ASP A 565 -40.89 -12.38 -4.17
C ASP A 565 -39.71 -13.22 -3.63
N LEU A 566 -38.56 -12.56 -3.52
CA LEU A 566 -37.39 -13.07 -2.84
C LEU A 566 -37.36 -12.57 -1.40
N VAL A 567 -37.02 -13.47 -0.48
CA VAL A 567 -36.88 -13.20 0.95
C VAL A 567 -35.43 -13.45 1.39
N PRO A 568 -34.95 -12.81 2.47
CA PRO A 568 -33.61 -13.03 2.98
C PRO A 568 -33.36 -14.52 3.27
N PHE A 569 -32.18 -15.00 2.88
CA PHE A 569 -31.83 -16.42 2.91
C PHE A 569 -32.00 -17.04 4.32
N GLY A 570 -31.55 -16.34 5.36
CA GLY A 570 -31.65 -16.81 6.75
C GLY A 570 -33.08 -16.82 7.33
N SER A 571 -34.03 -16.09 6.75
CA SER A 571 -35.45 -16.13 7.12
C SER A 571 -36.31 -16.97 6.16
N SER A 572 -35.66 -17.62 5.19
CA SER A 572 -36.30 -18.45 4.18
C SER A 572 -36.21 -19.94 4.56
N SER A 573 -36.86 -20.81 3.79
CA SER A 573 -36.58 -22.25 3.82
C SER A 573 -35.71 -22.58 2.58
N PRO A 574 -34.41 -22.23 2.60
CA PRO A 574 -33.59 -22.26 1.38
C PRO A 574 -33.40 -23.66 0.84
N SER A 575 -33.37 -24.67 1.72
CA SER A 575 -33.29 -26.09 1.38
C SER A 575 -34.58 -26.66 0.78
N ASP A 576 -35.72 -25.99 0.92
CA ASP A 576 -37.01 -26.50 0.45
C ASP A 576 -37.22 -26.18 -1.04
N PHE A 577 -37.04 -27.17 -1.91
CA PHE A 577 -37.22 -27.03 -3.36
C PHE A 577 -38.69 -26.98 -3.80
N SER A 578 -39.65 -27.27 -2.92
CA SER A 578 -41.08 -27.05 -3.22
C SER A 578 -41.39 -25.56 -3.43
N LYS A 579 -40.58 -24.66 -2.85
CA LYS A 579 -40.60 -23.21 -3.10
C LYS A 579 -39.86 -22.87 -4.39
N CYS A 580 -40.44 -23.25 -5.52
CA CYS A 580 -39.93 -23.01 -6.86
C CYS A 580 -40.96 -22.32 -7.75
N VAL A 581 -40.49 -21.84 -8.91
CA VAL A 581 -41.36 -21.51 -10.05
C VAL A 581 -41.58 -22.78 -10.84
N GLU A 582 -42.81 -23.28 -10.85
CA GLU A 582 -43.24 -24.46 -11.59
C GLU A 582 -43.90 -24.03 -12.91
N LEU A 583 -43.52 -24.65 -14.02
CA LEU A 583 -44.21 -24.55 -15.30
C LEU A 583 -45.03 -25.81 -15.53
N ASP A 584 -46.36 -25.67 -15.60
CA ASP A 584 -47.27 -26.77 -15.91
C ASP A 584 -47.03 -27.26 -17.35
N ALA A 585 -46.63 -28.53 -17.48
CA ALA A 585 -46.32 -29.12 -18.77
C ALA A 585 -47.61 -29.37 -19.57
N ALA A 586 -47.55 -29.06 -20.88
CA ALA A 586 -48.69 -29.28 -21.78
C ALA A 586 -48.91 -30.77 -22.12
N GLY A 587 -47.86 -31.60 -22.06
CA GLY A 587 -47.92 -33.02 -22.37
C GLY A 587 -47.93 -33.92 -21.13
N ALA A 588 -48.61 -35.07 -21.23
CA ALA A 588 -48.64 -36.12 -20.22
C ALA A 588 -48.03 -37.42 -20.78
N TRP A 589 -47.27 -38.13 -19.96
CA TRP A 589 -46.59 -39.38 -20.31
C TRP A 589 -47.38 -40.57 -19.75
N PRO A 590 -47.94 -41.43 -20.60
CA PRO A 590 -48.79 -42.54 -20.16
C PRO A 590 -47.97 -43.63 -19.46
N TYR A 591 -48.56 -44.27 -18.44
CA TYR A 591 -47.91 -45.37 -17.70
C TYR A 591 -47.76 -46.62 -18.57
N ILE A 592 -48.67 -46.80 -19.53
CA ILE A 592 -48.84 -48.00 -20.34
C ILE A 592 -48.97 -47.57 -21.80
N ASN A 593 -48.25 -48.22 -22.72
CA ASN A 593 -48.43 -47.98 -24.15
C ASN A 593 -49.71 -48.65 -24.69
N ASP A 594 -50.06 -48.38 -25.94
CA ASP A 594 -51.22 -48.98 -26.63
C ASP A 594 -51.20 -50.53 -26.70
N LYS A 595 -50.13 -51.18 -26.20
CA LYS A 595 -49.94 -52.64 -26.14
C LYS A 595 -49.96 -53.20 -24.71
N GLY A 596 -50.30 -52.41 -23.69
CA GLY A 596 -50.42 -52.90 -22.31
C GLY A 596 -49.10 -53.02 -21.53
N VAL A 597 -47.99 -52.47 -22.05
CA VAL A 597 -46.65 -52.57 -21.44
C VAL A 597 -46.29 -51.29 -20.69
N LEU A 598 -45.73 -51.41 -19.48
CA LEU A 598 -45.19 -50.29 -18.71
C LEU A 598 -44.12 -49.54 -19.50
N VAL A 599 -44.31 -48.22 -19.66
CA VAL A 599 -43.35 -47.34 -20.33
C VAL A 599 -42.62 -46.51 -19.27
N PRO A 600 -41.30 -46.70 -19.06
CA PRO A 600 -40.55 -45.79 -18.20
C PRO A 600 -40.53 -44.39 -18.80
N LEU A 601 -40.47 -43.36 -17.96
CA LEU A 601 -40.23 -42.01 -18.47
C LEU A 601 -38.88 -42.00 -19.20
N PRO A 602 -38.78 -41.23 -20.30
CA PRO A 602 -37.51 -41.04 -20.96
C PRO A 602 -36.51 -40.43 -19.97
N SER A 603 -35.22 -40.73 -20.13
CA SER A 603 -34.21 -40.26 -19.19
C SER A 603 -34.16 -38.74 -19.15
N LEU A 604 -34.36 -38.10 -18.00
CA LEU A 604 -34.33 -36.65 -17.89
C LEU A 604 -32.91 -36.15 -18.04
N ASP A 605 -32.69 -35.29 -19.03
CA ASP A 605 -31.38 -34.73 -19.37
C ASP A 605 -31.50 -33.20 -19.50
N VAL A 606 -30.77 -32.47 -18.66
CA VAL A 606 -30.69 -31.00 -18.68
C VAL A 606 -29.31 -30.56 -19.24
N ARG A 607 -28.63 -31.44 -19.99
CA ARG A 607 -27.34 -31.11 -20.57
C ARG A 607 -27.44 -30.00 -21.61
N GLU A 608 -26.63 -28.97 -21.40
CA GLU A 608 -26.39 -27.90 -22.36
C GLU A 608 -25.03 -28.13 -23.03
N SER A 609 -24.97 -27.91 -24.34
CA SER A 609 -23.71 -27.71 -25.06
C SER A 609 -23.23 -26.27 -24.83
N TRP A 610 -21.92 -26.03 -24.86
CA TRP A 610 -21.23 -24.73 -24.70
C TRP A 610 -21.73 -23.55 -25.57
N GLN A 611 -22.72 -23.76 -26.44
CA GLN A 611 -23.35 -22.72 -27.27
C GLN A 611 -24.89 -22.68 -27.15
N THR A 612 -25.50 -23.53 -26.32
CA THR A 612 -26.97 -23.76 -26.35
C THR A 612 -27.77 -22.79 -25.50
N THR A 613 -27.24 -22.35 -24.36
CA THR A 613 -27.93 -21.39 -23.51
C THR A 613 -27.02 -20.25 -23.06
N TYR A 614 -27.38 -19.05 -23.50
CA TYR A 614 -26.77 -17.79 -23.05
C TYR A 614 -27.79 -17.00 -22.27
N ILE A 615 -27.46 -16.59 -21.05
CA ILE A 615 -28.35 -15.78 -20.21
C ILE A 615 -27.67 -14.49 -19.78
N GLY A 616 -28.45 -13.49 -19.38
CA GLY A 616 -27.96 -12.27 -18.72
C GLY A 616 -28.78 -11.99 -17.47
N LEU A 617 -28.29 -11.11 -16.60
CA LEU A 617 -29.03 -10.69 -15.41
C LEU A 617 -29.11 -9.17 -15.36
N ASP A 618 -30.33 -8.64 -15.32
CA ASP A 618 -30.57 -7.20 -15.16
C ASP A 618 -31.16 -6.93 -13.77
N MET A 619 -30.67 -5.88 -13.12
CA MET A 619 -31.18 -5.33 -11.87
C MET A 619 -31.78 -3.96 -12.12
N ARG A 620 -33.00 -3.71 -11.66
CA ARG A 620 -33.74 -2.44 -11.85
C ARG A 620 -34.48 -2.04 -10.57
N LEU A 621 -34.94 -0.80 -10.51
CA LEU A 621 -35.96 -0.38 -9.54
C LEU A 621 -37.36 -0.72 -10.10
N ALA A 622 -38.25 -1.19 -9.24
CA ALA A 622 -39.64 -1.44 -9.58
C ALA A 622 -40.31 -0.18 -10.15
N GLY A 623 -41.10 -0.36 -11.22
CA GLY A 623 -41.74 0.73 -11.94
C GLY A 623 -40.85 1.44 -12.98
N GLY A 624 -39.57 1.06 -13.11
CA GLY A 624 -38.73 1.50 -14.22
C GLY A 624 -39.20 0.93 -15.56
N SER A 625 -39.16 1.73 -16.63
CA SER A 625 -39.46 1.22 -17.98
C SER A 625 -38.40 0.20 -18.41
N GLY A 626 -38.77 -0.79 -19.23
CA GLY A 626 -37.80 -1.75 -19.80
C GLY A 626 -36.68 -1.11 -20.63
N SER A 627 -36.90 0.14 -21.07
CA SER A 627 -35.93 0.99 -21.79
C SER A 627 -34.99 1.79 -20.86
N ALA A 628 -35.27 1.90 -19.56
CA ALA A 628 -34.42 2.61 -18.61
C ALA A 628 -33.09 1.88 -18.40
N GLN A 629 -32.01 2.64 -18.13
CA GLN A 629 -30.72 2.05 -17.80
C GLN A 629 -30.87 1.19 -16.52
N PRO A 630 -30.40 -0.07 -16.54
CA PRO A 630 -30.45 -0.91 -15.35
C PRO A 630 -29.53 -0.34 -14.26
N LEU A 631 -29.85 -0.66 -13.00
CA LEU A 631 -28.96 -0.41 -11.87
C LEU A 631 -27.64 -1.15 -12.05
N ARG A 632 -27.74 -2.44 -12.40
CA ARG A 632 -26.64 -3.35 -12.72
C ARG A 632 -27.09 -4.32 -13.81
N ARG A 633 -26.21 -4.68 -14.73
CA ARG A 633 -26.44 -5.65 -15.79
C ARG A 633 -25.23 -6.54 -15.93
N ILE A 634 -25.45 -7.84 -16.06
CA ILE A 634 -24.44 -8.81 -16.43
C ILE A 634 -24.79 -9.29 -17.84
N GLU A 635 -23.89 -9.00 -18.79
CA GLU A 635 -24.22 -9.03 -20.23
C GLU A 635 -24.23 -10.42 -20.87
N GLY A 636 -23.74 -11.46 -20.21
CA GLY A 636 -23.80 -12.81 -20.76
C GLY A 636 -23.11 -13.85 -19.88
N PHE A 637 -23.81 -14.93 -19.56
CA PHE A 637 -23.31 -16.15 -18.96
C PHE A 637 -23.67 -17.32 -19.86
N ASP A 638 -22.77 -18.29 -19.96
CA ASP A 638 -22.98 -19.49 -20.75
C ASP A 638 -23.35 -20.58 -19.76
N LEU A 639 -24.50 -21.23 -19.93
CA LEU A 639 -24.81 -22.42 -19.13
C LEU A 639 -24.08 -23.59 -19.78
N ASP A 640 -22.82 -23.80 -19.38
CA ASP A 640 -22.00 -24.92 -19.82
C ASP A 640 -21.90 -25.98 -18.72
N ASN A 641 -22.01 -27.24 -19.16
CA ASN A 641 -22.04 -28.41 -18.30
C ASN A 641 -20.74 -29.23 -18.39
N GLY A 642 -19.75 -28.80 -19.18
CA GLY A 642 -18.42 -29.40 -19.25
C GLY A 642 -18.39 -30.91 -19.61
N TYR A 643 -17.22 -31.55 -19.45
CA TYR A 643 -16.99 -32.98 -19.71
C TYR A 643 -17.45 -33.88 -18.53
N PHE A 644 -18.62 -33.63 -17.93
CA PHE A 644 -19.14 -34.51 -16.87
C PHE A 644 -19.95 -35.68 -17.49
N GLY A 645 -19.44 -36.89 -17.32
CA GLY A 645 -20.02 -38.14 -17.82
C GLY A 645 -21.18 -38.64 -16.96
N ALA A 646 -22.31 -38.90 -17.61
CA ALA A 646 -23.61 -39.33 -17.09
C ALA A 646 -24.37 -38.28 -16.24
N ASN A 647 -25.29 -37.54 -16.89
CA ASN A 647 -26.15 -36.47 -16.31
C ASN A 647 -27.66 -36.79 -16.44
N THR A 648 -28.03 -38.06 -16.67
CA THR A 648 -29.40 -38.43 -17.01
C THR A 648 -30.09 -39.25 -15.93
N ARG A 649 -31.21 -38.74 -15.39
CA ARG A 649 -32.02 -39.45 -14.38
C ARG A 649 -33.10 -40.28 -15.07
N ARG A 650 -33.26 -41.54 -14.66
CA ARG A 650 -34.35 -42.40 -15.15
C ARG A 650 -35.34 -42.61 -14.02
N TYR A 651 -36.61 -42.38 -14.30
CA TYR A 651 -37.69 -42.59 -13.36
C TYR A 651 -38.67 -43.59 -13.97
N ASN A 652 -39.04 -44.61 -13.20
CA ASN A 652 -40.19 -45.43 -13.54
C ASN A 652 -41.47 -44.78 -12.95
N PRO A 653 -42.68 -45.26 -13.30
CA PRO A 653 -43.90 -44.64 -12.78
C PRO A 653 -44.04 -44.71 -11.24
N ALA A 654 -43.59 -45.81 -10.61
CA ALA A 654 -43.60 -45.92 -9.14
C ALA A 654 -42.63 -44.90 -8.46
N ASP A 655 -41.52 -44.57 -9.11
CA ASP A 655 -40.60 -43.53 -8.69
C ASP A 655 -41.23 -42.14 -8.73
N CYS A 656 -42.13 -41.91 -9.69
CA CYS A 656 -42.84 -40.64 -9.84
C CYS A 656 -43.91 -40.48 -8.77
N ASP A 657 -44.70 -41.52 -8.52
CA ASP A 657 -45.73 -41.52 -7.48
C ASP A 657 -45.15 -41.35 -6.06
N SER A 658 -43.95 -41.89 -5.82
CA SER A 658 -43.26 -41.74 -4.53
C SER A 658 -42.59 -40.37 -4.33
N ARG A 659 -42.61 -39.48 -5.34
CA ARG A 659 -41.96 -38.16 -5.33
C ARG A 659 -42.96 -37.02 -5.57
N PRO A 660 -43.84 -36.72 -4.59
CA PRO A 660 -44.80 -35.63 -4.70
C PRO A 660 -44.15 -34.23 -4.71
N SER A 661 -42.89 -34.12 -4.31
CA SER A 661 -42.14 -32.85 -4.28
C SER A 661 -41.15 -32.74 -5.44
N PRO A 662 -40.78 -31.50 -5.86
CA PRO A 662 -39.79 -31.29 -6.91
C PRO A 662 -38.44 -31.92 -6.59
N VAL A 663 -37.75 -32.37 -7.63
CA VAL A 663 -36.44 -33.02 -7.55
C VAL A 663 -35.40 -32.21 -8.34
N PRO A 664 -34.27 -31.83 -7.73
CA PRO A 664 -33.23 -31.08 -8.43
C PRO A 664 -32.53 -31.95 -9.47
N LEU A 665 -32.34 -31.41 -10.66
CA LEU A 665 -31.64 -32.06 -11.77
C LEU A 665 -30.29 -31.40 -12.06
N MET A 666 -30.19 -30.07 -11.91
CA MET A 666 -29.00 -29.32 -12.25
C MET A 666 -28.87 -28.02 -11.46
N CYS A 667 -27.67 -27.69 -10.96
CA CYS A 667 -27.37 -26.44 -10.28
C CYS A 667 -26.21 -25.69 -10.93
N PHE A 668 -26.46 -24.45 -11.33
CA PHE A 668 -25.44 -23.51 -11.75
C PHE A 668 -25.15 -22.51 -10.63
N SER A 669 -23.88 -22.33 -10.29
CA SER A 669 -23.43 -21.35 -9.31
C SER A 669 -22.49 -20.35 -9.98
N PHE A 670 -22.78 -19.07 -9.80
CA PHE A 670 -22.02 -17.95 -10.34
C PHE A 670 -21.55 -17.09 -9.19
N GLN A 671 -20.25 -16.98 -9.00
CA GLN A 671 -19.67 -16.12 -7.97
C GLN A 671 -18.81 -15.05 -8.62
N ILE A 672 -19.09 -13.80 -8.27
CA ILE A 672 -18.29 -12.65 -8.67
C ILE A 672 -17.30 -12.39 -7.54
N SER A 673 -16.01 -12.71 -7.77
CA SER A 673 -14.98 -12.59 -6.73
C SER A 673 -14.44 -11.16 -6.64
N GLN A 674 -13.98 -10.79 -5.45
CA GLN A 674 -13.37 -9.49 -5.20
C GLN A 674 -11.96 -9.44 -5.83
N PRO A 675 -11.60 -8.36 -6.53
CA PRO A 675 -10.20 -8.09 -6.82
C PRO A 675 -9.52 -7.53 -5.57
N GLY A 676 -8.85 -8.38 -4.77
CA GLY A 676 -7.98 -7.90 -3.71
C GLY A 676 -7.69 -8.91 -2.59
N MET A 677 -6.42 -8.95 -2.20
CA MET A 677 -5.82 -9.67 -1.06
C MET A 677 -5.56 -11.18 -1.22
N ASP A 678 -6.52 -12.01 -1.63
CA ASP A 678 -6.28 -13.48 -1.71
C ASP A 678 -5.48 -13.92 -2.95
N TYR A 679 -5.36 -13.06 -3.96
CA TYR A 679 -4.57 -13.34 -5.17
C TYR A 679 -3.08 -13.57 -4.87
N LEU A 680 -2.56 -13.02 -3.77
CA LEU A 680 -1.15 -13.17 -3.40
C LEU A 680 -0.81 -14.61 -2.97
N ILE A 681 -1.77 -15.33 -2.39
CA ILE A 681 -1.55 -16.70 -1.87
C ILE A 681 -1.53 -17.73 -3.00
N VAL A 682 -2.26 -17.46 -4.09
CA VAL A 682 -2.47 -18.40 -5.21
C VAL A 682 -1.51 -18.14 -6.38
N MET A 683 -0.76 -17.03 -6.38
CA MET A 683 0.16 -16.67 -7.45
C MET A 683 1.63 -16.87 -7.05
N PRO A 684 2.50 -17.31 -7.97
CA PRO A 684 3.94 -17.38 -7.73
C PRO A 684 4.52 -16.00 -7.38
N SER A 685 5.52 -15.95 -6.50
CA SER A 685 6.19 -14.71 -6.10
C SER A 685 6.79 -13.95 -7.29
N GLY A 686 6.69 -12.62 -7.28
CA GLY A 686 7.31 -11.74 -8.30
C GLY A 686 6.35 -11.16 -9.36
N TYR A 687 5.05 -11.45 -9.29
CA TYR A 687 4.02 -10.85 -10.16
C TYR A 687 3.23 -9.71 -9.49
N GLU A 688 3.74 -9.13 -8.38
CA GLU A 688 3.01 -8.11 -7.61
C GLU A 688 3.01 -6.71 -8.29
N LEU A 689 4.00 -6.44 -9.13
CA LEU A 689 4.20 -5.15 -9.83
C LEU A 689 3.31 -5.05 -11.08
N GLY A 690 2.11 -4.51 -10.86
CA GLY A 690 1.08 -4.31 -11.89
C GLY A 690 -0.33 -4.38 -11.31
N GLN A 691 -0.46 -5.06 -10.16
CA GLN A 691 -1.75 -5.25 -9.51
C GLN A 691 -2.32 -3.99 -8.87
N ARG A 692 -1.52 -3.05 -8.33
CA ARG A 692 -2.07 -1.84 -7.68
C ARG A 692 -2.77 -0.88 -8.65
N SER A 693 -2.29 -0.79 -9.89
CA SER A 693 -2.89 0.04 -10.94
C SER A 693 -4.07 -0.65 -11.64
N SER A 694 -4.04 -1.99 -11.79
CA SER A 694 -5.20 -2.75 -12.27
C SER A 694 -6.30 -2.88 -11.21
N SER A 695 -5.94 -2.98 -9.92
CA SER A 695 -6.88 -2.95 -8.79
C SER A 695 -7.66 -1.66 -8.75
N LEU A 696 -7.00 -0.51 -8.98
CA LEU A 696 -7.70 0.78 -9.01
C LEU A 696 -8.69 0.84 -10.19
N ARG A 697 -8.30 0.34 -11.37
CA ARG A 697 -9.19 0.25 -12.55
C ARG A 697 -10.36 -0.70 -12.29
N THR A 698 -10.13 -1.91 -11.78
CA THR A 698 -11.22 -2.85 -11.45
C THR A 698 -12.08 -2.31 -10.31
N PHE A 699 -11.50 -1.61 -9.33
CA PHE A 699 -12.22 -0.97 -8.24
C PHE A 699 -13.04 0.23 -8.71
N THR A 700 -12.53 1.09 -9.59
CA THR A 700 -13.31 2.19 -10.17
C THR A 700 -14.31 1.70 -11.20
N ASP A 701 -14.01 0.68 -12.00
CA ASP A 701 -14.97 0.10 -12.94
C ASP A 701 -16.10 -0.56 -12.14
N PHE A 702 -15.80 -1.33 -11.08
CA PHE A 702 -16.81 -1.98 -10.24
C PHE A 702 -17.64 -0.99 -9.40
N ASN A 703 -17.01 0.05 -8.84
CA ASN A 703 -17.69 1.00 -7.94
C ASN A 703 -18.25 2.25 -8.64
N LEU A 704 -17.69 2.70 -9.77
CA LEU A 704 -18.11 3.93 -10.47
C LEU A 704 -18.88 3.66 -11.77
N GLN A 705 -18.62 2.58 -12.52
CA GLN A 705 -19.14 2.42 -13.88
C GLN A 705 -19.85 1.11 -14.21
N ALA A 706 -19.79 0.07 -13.36
CA ALA A 706 -20.37 -1.24 -13.65
C ALA A 706 -21.91 -1.23 -13.53
N THR A 707 -22.58 -0.38 -14.31
CA THR A 707 -23.94 -0.64 -14.78
C THR A 707 -23.94 -1.87 -15.66
N ARG A 708 -22.81 -2.22 -16.28
CA ARG A 708 -22.62 -3.39 -17.14
C ARG A 708 -21.36 -4.15 -16.78
N VAL A 709 -21.48 -5.46 -16.62
CA VAL A 709 -20.38 -6.41 -16.44
C VAL A 709 -20.31 -7.25 -17.71
N SER A 710 -19.23 -7.09 -18.47
CA SER A 710 -18.98 -7.87 -19.69
C SER A 710 -18.63 -9.32 -19.33
N ARG A 711 -19.20 -10.28 -20.08
CA ARG A 711 -18.97 -11.74 -20.06
C ARG A 711 -17.94 -12.26 -19.02
N PRO A 712 -18.39 -12.88 -17.93
CA PRO A 712 -17.56 -13.73 -17.06
C PRO A 712 -16.82 -14.81 -17.86
N ILE A 713 -15.59 -15.15 -17.45
CA ILE A 713 -14.80 -16.21 -18.10
C ILE A 713 -15.12 -17.55 -17.42
N ALA A 714 -15.48 -18.58 -18.19
CA ALA A 714 -15.50 -19.97 -17.72
C ALA A 714 -14.06 -20.51 -17.74
N SER A 715 -13.37 -20.56 -16.59
CA SER A 715 -11.97 -21.01 -16.50
C SER A 715 -11.73 -21.83 -15.23
N TYR A 716 -11.00 -22.95 -15.38
CA TYR A 716 -10.52 -23.80 -14.29
C TYR A 716 -9.30 -23.20 -13.52
N ASN A 717 -8.77 -22.04 -13.97
CA ASN A 717 -7.72 -21.25 -13.32
C ASN A 717 -8.23 -19.84 -12.93
N ALA A 718 -7.62 -19.19 -11.94
CA ALA A 718 -8.14 -17.98 -11.31
C ALA A 718 -7.86 -16.64 -12.03
N PRO A 719 -8.89 -15.98 -12.60
CA PRO A 719 -9.11 -14.52 -12.46
C PRO A 719 -10.64 -14.17 -12.24
N PRO A 720 -11.09 -12.89 -12.17
CA PRO A 720 -12.08 -12.35 -11.19
C PRO A 720 -13.56 -12.80 -11.28
N TYR A 721 -13.90 -13.78 -12.12
CA TYR A 721 -15.27 -14.27 -12.27
C TYR A 721 -15.25 -15.79 -12.31
N PHE A 722 -15.98 -16.45 -11.40
CA PHE A 722 -16.04 -17.91 -11.35
C PHE A 722 -17.47 -18.41 -11.58
N MET A 723 -17.58 -19.39 -12.47
CA MET A 723 -18.78 -20.20 -12.63
C MET A 723 -18.41 -21.64 -12.27
N GLU A 724 -19.17 -22.23 -11.35
CA GLU A 724 -19.07 -23.64 -11.01
C GLU A 724 -20.40 -24.31 -11.40
N SER A 725 -20.33 -25.26 -12.34
CA SER A 725 -21.44 -26.17 -12.63
C SER A 725 -21.34 -27.35 -11.67
N ASN A 726 -22.21 -27.40 -10.67
CA ASN A 726 -22.26 -28.52 -9.73
C ASN A 726 -23.22 -29.58 -10.28
N ASN A 727 -22.67 -30.51 -11.07
CA ASN A 727 -23.39 -31.53 -11.83
C ASN A 727 -23.21 -32.95 -11.26
N GLY A 728 -22.72 -33.09 -10.03
CA GLY A 728 -22.59 -34.40 -9.43
C GLY A 728 -23.96 -34.93 -9.00
N PHE A 729 -24.41 -36.06 -9.53
CA PHE A 729 -25.49 -36.87 -8.95
C PHE A 729 -25.33 -37.11 -7.44
N ALA A 730 -24.08 -37.17 -6.97
CA ALA A 730 -23.74 -37.28 -5.55
C ALA A 730 -23.94 -35.98 -4.75
N GLN A 731 -24.11 -34.84 -5.41
CA GLN A 731 -24.21 -33.51 -4.79
C GLN A 731 -25.63 -32.93 -4.77
N LEU A 732 -26.54 -33.43 -5.63
CA LEU A 732 -27.96 -33.04 -5.67
C LEU A 732 -28.85 -34.20 -5.19
N PRO A 733 -29.69 -34.00 -4.15
CA PRO A 733 -30.51 -35.07 -3.57
C PRO A 733 -31.56 -35.63 -4.55
N ASP A 734 -31.87 -36.92 -4.44
CA ASP A 734 -32.85 -37.64 -5.30
C ASP A 734 -33.75 -38.62 -4.53
N THR A 735 -33.70 -38.57 -3.19
CA THR A 735 -34.41 -39.50 -2.32
C THR A 735 -35.90 -39.11 -2.21
N PRO A 736 -36.84 -40.08 -2.29
CA PRO A 736 -38.25 -39.83 -1.99
C PRO A 736 -38.43 -39.22 -0.59
N PRO A 737 -39.37 -38.27 -0.38
CA PRO A 737 -40.38 -37.77 -1.32
C PRO A 737 -39.91 -36.66 -2.29
N GLY A 738 -38.61 -36.36 -2.35
CA GLY A 738 -38.05 -35.17 -3.00
C GLY A 738 -38.10 -33.93 -2.10
N GLY A 739 -37.87 -32.75 -2.68
CA GLY A 739 -38.07 -31.46 -2.01
C GLY A 739 -36.85 -30.80 -1.37
N ASP A 740 -35.66 -31.38 -1.49
CA ASP A 740 -34.41 -30.76 -1.01
C ASP A 740 -33.63 -30.12 -2.19
N THR A 741 -33.12 -28.89 -2.03
CA THR A 741 -32.27 -28.22 -3.02
C THR A 741 -30.83 -28.74 -3.04
N GLY A 742 -30.39 -29.38 -1.96
CA GLY A 742 -29.02 -29.88 -1.79
C GLY A 742 -28.00 -28.81 -1.35
N ARG A 743 -26.84 -29.29 -0.88
CA ARG A 743 -25.75 -28.43 -0.36
C ARG A 743 -25.12 -27.55 -1.43
N ALA A 744 -25.09 -28.00 -2.70
CA ALA A 744 -24.56 -27.21 -3.81
C ALA A 744 -25.30 -25.88 -3.98
N PHE A 745 -26.61 -25.87 -3.74
CA PHE A 745 -27.42 -24.66 -3.81
C PHE A 745 -27.25 -23.76 -2.57
N THR A 746 -27.12 -24.33 -1.37
CA THR A 746 -27.16 -23.55 -0.11
C THR A 746 -25.80 -23.10 0.45
N LYS A 747 -24.72 -23.77 0.05
CA LYS A 747 -23.36 -23.53 0.58
C LYS A 747 -22.95 -22.05 0.54
N ASN A 748 -22.50 -21.49 1.66
CA ASN A 748 -21.97 -20.12 1.79
C ASN A 748 -22.97 -18.96 1.53
N LEU A 749 -24.26 -19.23 1.34
CA LEU A 749 -25.28 -18.18 1.16
C LEU A 749 -25.96 -17.74 2.46
N GLU A 750 -25.94 -18.56 3.51
CA GLU A 750 -26.46 -18.19 4.83
C GLU A 750 -25.65 -17.07 5.50
N ARG A 751 -24.36 -17.01 5.18
CA ARG A 751 -23.41 -16.00 5.65
C ARG A 751 -22.50 -15.58 4.48
N PRO A 752 -23.03 -14.79 3.53
CA PRO A 752 -22.23 -14.35 2.40
C PRO A 752 -21.06 -13.49 2.88
N MET A 753 -19.92 -13.56 2.18
CA MET A 753 -18.74 -12.77 2.56
C MET A 753 -19.03 -11.27 2.44
N PRO A 754 -18.69 -10.46 3.46
CA PRO A 754 -18.82 -9.01 3.39
C PRO A 754 -18.01 -8.42 2.22
N TRP A 755 -18.49 -7.31 1.67
CA TRP A 755 -17.77 -6.62 0.61
C TRP A 755 -16.46 -6.02 1.13
N GLY A 756 -15.33 -6.37 0.49
CA GLY A 756 -14.01 -5.83 0.80
C GLY A 756 -13.40 -6.32 2.12
N ARG A 757 -13.89 -7.43 2.70
CA ARG A 757 -13.31 -8.04 3.92
C ARG A 757 -13.14 -9.55 3.76
N ASP A 758 -12.04 -10.05 4.31
CA ASP A 758 -11.76 -11.48 4.48
C ASP A 758 -12.48 -12.03 5.74
N TRP A 759 -12.75 -13.34 5.77
CA TRP A 759 -13.31 -14.08 6.91
C TRP A 759 -12.38 -14.10 8.14
N SER A 760 -11.16 -13.56 8.04
CA SER A 760 -10.15 -13.53 9.11
C SER A 760 -10.49 -12.67 10.34
N GLY A 761 -11.71 -12.14 10.46
CA GLY A 761 -12.25 -11.71 11.75
C GLY A 761 -12.68 -12.93 12.57
N SER A 762 -11.88 -13.30 13.56
CA SER A 762 -12.11 -14.38 14.54
C SER A 762 -13.58 -14.79 14.73
N GLN A 763 -13.91 -16.01 14.31
CA GLN A 763 -14.74 -16.89 15.12
C GLN A 763 -13.83 -17.75 15.99
#